data_AF-A0AAW3RJ33-F1
#
_entry.id   AF-A0AAW3RJ33-F1
#
_cell.length_a   1.000
_cell.length_b   1.000
_cell.length_c   1.000
_cell.angle_alpha   90.00
_cell.angle_beta   90.00
_cell.angle_gamma   90.00
#
_symmetry.space_group_name_H-M   'P 1'
#
loop_
_entity.id
_entity.type
_entity.pdbx_description
1 polymer ?
#
loop_
_entity_poly.entity_id
_entity_poly.type
_entity_poly.pdbx_seq_one_letter_code
_entity_poly.pdbx_strand_id
1 'polypeptide(L)'
;MTDFLPRTRLTLCATLVLSGLIAGCSDSDSTPDVGVDRSAAPQNLKVPTLAYDDSSVVLAWEKPTKPAAGIKDYRVYMNGTLLGGTIDNQNTHSPAKPYIDNFYNSIDTDNWHVRVSFHNFKVANLSSETEYRFTVRALYDDGKESVDSETVVQKTTATPASLNVTNYGAKGDGVTNDTVAIQKAIDDCTPTAYPKGCKVVVDGGTFKTGALFLHSDMTFEVAKGATLLGSANGDDYPLARGYYLYPYSSPKLPKRPPSLINVLEADDQGSSHAGTFKNIRIVGQGTIDGNGWTRGIKASDTNITEIDELKNELPLYRASKAANVGSDGILAKDQTAKAVAEGMLLDEAYKNRRSSLMTLRGVSNMYLEGVTILNPAFHGVMVLESENVAMNALVHTTYDANNADGIEFGNSQNVMVFNNFFDTGDDSVNFAAGYGAEVVTLGQKAQSGAWIFNNYFRRGHGAVVTGSHTGAWIEKIVAEDNVMNKTDVGLRMKSRPYYGGGSRDVVFRNNAMRDIVNEPFVFTIKYKADVNDTQPAAEPAQFRDVTVSNVTVDGTAKKNSIMVDGMTVAEMADAYKFSFGRDAYHQGLHFENVKFKNVKATDITFLKNSEFKNVIFENVPGAWNFGHIDNIRLEDRVNNDAALTTSGDETITREAATE
;
A
#
# COMPACT_ATOMS: atom_id res chain seq x y z
N MET A 1 63.72 -2.84 -45.52
CA MET A 1 65.18 -2.74 -45.37
C MET A 1 65.53 -3.45 -44.07
N THR A 2 65.66 -4.78 -44.07
CA THR A 2 66.90 -5.57 -44.27
C THR A 2 67.95 -5.37 -43.16
N ASP A 3 67.95 -6.34 -42.24
CA ASP A 3 69.05 -7.04 -41.53
C ASP A 3 70.47 -6.46 -41.49
N PHE A 4 71.13 -6.56 -40.31
CA PHE A 4 72.27 -7.48 -40.03
C PHE A 4 72.96 -7.18 -38.66
N LEU A 5 72.88 -8.16 -37.72
CA LEU A 5 73.92 -8.80 -36.84
C LEU A 5 75.19 -8.04 -36.32
N PRO A 6 76.02 -8.59 -35.40
CA PRO A 6 75.79 -9.21 -34.07
C PRO A 6 76.90 -8.85 -33.01
N ARG A 7 76.81 -9.35 -31.76
CA ARG A 7 77.92 -10.05 -31.04
C ARG A 7 77.52 -10.55 -29.64
N THR A 8 77.90 -11.80 -29.37
CA THR A 8 77.78 -12.59 -28.13
C THR A 8 79.06 -12.51 -27.28
N ARG A 9 78.96 -12.70 -25.95
CA ARG A 9 79.58 -13.83 -25.18
C ARG A 9 79.64 -13.62 -23.64
N LEU A 10 79.22 -14.70 -22.95
CA LEU A 10 79.74 -15.39 -21.75
C LEU A 10 79.70 -14.76 -20.33
N THR A 11 78.79 -15.33 -19.52
CA THR A 11 79.00 -16.22 -18.35
C THR A 11 79.99 -15.85 -17.24
N LEU A 12 79.47 -15.73 -16.01
CA LEU A 12 80.13 -16.24 -14.80
C LEU A 12 79.10 -16.89 -13.86
N CYS A 13 79.27 -18.19 -13.60
CA CYS A 13 78.57 -18.96 -12.58
C CYS A 13 79.18 -18.73 -11.19
N ALA A 14 78.33 -18.65 -10.16
CA ALA A 14 78.71 -19.04 -8.80
C ALA A 14 77.52 -19.75 -8.15
N THR A 15 77.71 -21.04 -7.89
CA THR A 15 76.78 -21.95 -7.23
C THR A 15 76.94 -21.81 -5.72
N LEU A 16 75.83 -21.65 -4.98
CA LEU A 16 75.78 -21.94 -3.56
C LEU A 16 74.56 -22.79 -3.25
N VAL A 17 74.86 -23.94 -2.67
CA VAL A 17 73.98 -25.07 -2.36
C VAL A 17 73.07 -24.69 -1.19
N LEU A 18 71.75 -24.83 -1.37
CA LEU A 18 70.80 -24.86 -0.25
C LEU A 18 70.15 -26.24 -0.16
N SER A 19 70.42 -26.90 0.95
CA SER A 19 69.78 -28.12 1.44
C SER A 19 68.28 -27.92 1.62
N GLY A 20 67.50 -28.89 1.15
CA GLY A 20 66.04 -28.82 1.14
C GLY A 20 65.35 -29.11 2.47
N LEU A 21 64.04 -28.91 2.48
CA LEU A 21 63.03 -29.89 2.90
C LEU A 21 61.63 -29.34 2.60
N ILE A 22 60.76 -30.30 2.32
CA ILE A 22 59.45 -30.22 1.67
C ILE A 22 58.37 -29.75 2.65
N ALA A 23 57.47 -28.85 2.23
CA ALA A 23 56.07 -28.85 2.67
C ALA A 23 55.20 -27.86 1.86
N GLY A 24 54.19 -28.40 1.18
CA GLY A 24 52.91 -27.73 0.92
C GLY A 24 52.80 -26.86 -0.33
N CYS A 25 52.26 -27.42 -1.42
CA CYS A 25 51.54 -26.63 -2.41
C CYS A 25 50.29 -26.02 -1.73
N SER A 26 50.15 -24.72 -1.78
CA SER A 26 48.84 -24.06 -1.81
C SER A 26 48.83 -23.16 -3.03
N ASP A 27 48.08 -23.59 -4.04
CA ASP A 27 47.79 -22.78 -5.23
C ASP A 27 47.13 -21.48 -4.76
N SER A 28 47.85 -20.37 -4.90
CA SER A 28 47.30 -19.03 -4.81
C SER A 28 46.85 -18.63 -6.20
N ASP A 29 45.70 -19.15 -6.63
CA ASP A 29 44.95 -18.58 -7.73
C ASP A 29 44.27 -17.29 -7.23
N SER A 30 45.06 -16.23 -7.08
CA SER A 30 44.50 -14.88 -7.07
C SER A 30 44.15 -14.52 -8.52
N THR A 31 42.97 -14.95 -8.94
CA THR A 31 42.31 -14.35 -10.09
C THR A 31 42.13 -12.84 -9.78
N PRO A 32 42.54 -11.93 -10.68
CA PRO A 32 42.25 -10.52 -10.51
C PRO A 32 40.74 -10.34 -10.39
N ASP A 33 40.29 -9.64 -9.35
CA ASP A 33 38.91 -9.19 -9.16
C ASP A 33 38.47 -8.45 -10.42
N VAL A 34 37.77 -9.14 -11.32
CA VAL A 34 37.20 -8.55 -12.53
C VAL A 34 36.17 -7.56 -12.04
N GLY A 35 36.56 -6.28 -12.02
CA GLY A 35 35.89 -5.23 -11.27
C GLY A 35 34.41 -5.12 -11.64
N VAL A 36 33.54 -5.63 -10.76
CA VAL A 36 32.11 -5.36 -10.84
C VAL A 36 31.91 -3.85 -10.70
N ASP A 37 31.30 -3.21 -11.69
CA ASP A 37 31.04 -1.76 -11.67
C ASP A 37 29.97 -1.43 -10.61
N ARG A 38 30.41 -0.84 -9.49
CA ARG A 38 29.57 -0.44 -8.35
C ARG A 38 29.26 1.07 -8.36
N SER A 39 29.38 1.72 -9.51
CA SER A 39 29.10 3.16 -9.69
C SER A 39 27.62 3.52 -9.63
N ALA A 40 26.71 2.54 -9.73
CA ALA A 40 25.27 2.78 -9.59
C ALA A 40 24.89 3.06 -8.13
N ALA A 41 24.56 4.31 -7.83
CA ALA A 41 24.10 4.76 -6.51
C ALA A 41 22.62 4.44 -6.25
N PRO A 42 22.18 4.31 -4.98
CA PRO A 42 20.78 4.45 -4.62
C PRO A 42 20.23 5.80 -5.11
N GLN A 43 18.99 5.82 -5.59
CA GLN A 43 18.39 6.97 -6.26
C GLN A 43 17.38 7.67 -5.34
N ASN A 44 17.09 8.94 -5.62
CA ASN A 44 15.98 9.67 -5.01
C ASN A 44 15.89 9.56 -3.47
N LEU A 45 17.05 9.57 -2.78
CA LEU A 45 17.07 9.70 -1.33
C LEU A 45 16.26 10.96 -0.94
N LYS A 46 15.34 10.80 0.00
CA LYS A 46 14.45 11.87 0.46
C LYS A 46 13.99 11.65 1.89
N VAL A 47 13.51 12.73 2.51
CA VAL A 47 12.67 12.66 3.72
C VAL A 47 11.22 12.61 3.26
N PRO A 48 10.47 11.53 3.55
CA PRO A 48 9.04 11.50 3.30
C PRO A 48 8.32 12.70 3.91
N THR A 49 7.23 13.14 3.29
CA THR A 49 6.52 14.36 3.70
C THR A 49 6.21 14.35 5.20
N LEU A 50 6.72 15.37 5.91
CA LEU A 50 6.58 15.56 7.37
C LEU A 50 7.05 14.37 8.24
N ALA A 51 7.84 13.45 7.69
CA ALA A 51 8.41 12.32 8.41
C ALA A 51 9.68 12.73 9.17
N TYR A 52 9.62 13.86 9.87
CA TYR A 52 10.63 14.36 10.76
C TYR A 52 9.97 15.22 11.85
N ASP A 53 10.67 15.37 12.96
CA ASP A 53 10.28 16.25 14.06
C ASP A 53 11.53 16.84 14.73
N ASP A 54 11.43 17.19 16.00
CA ASP A 54 12.49 17.82 16.76
C ASP A 54 13.58 16.84 17.19
N SER A 55 13.34 15.54 17.05
CA SER A 55 14.26 14.49 17.52
C SER A 55 14.46 13.34 16.55
N SER A 56 13.78 13.33 15.41
CA SER A 56 13.87 12.24 14.45
C SER A 56 13.68 12.69 13.00
N VAL A 57 14.23 11.88 12.08
CA VAL A 57 14.09 12.00 10.62
C VAL A 57 13.92 10.59 10.05
N VAL A 58 12.93 10.38 9.19
CA VAL A 58 12.80 9.17 8.38
C VAL A 58 13.35 9.47 6.98
N LEU A 59 14.12 8.53 6.44
CA LEU A 59 14.66 8.56 5.09
C LEU A 59 14.03 7.46 4.25
N ALA A 60 13.83 7.70 2.96
CA ALA A 60 13.45 6.68 1.98
C ALA A 60 14.18 6.92 0.65
N TRP A 61 14.40 5.88 -0.14
CA TRP A 61 15.15 5.96 -1.41
C TRP A 61 14.73 4.88 -2.41
N GLU A 62 15.03 5.07 -3.68
CA GLU A 62 14.84 4.05 -4.71
C GLU A 62 16.11 3.20 -4.88
N LYS A 63 15.92 1.97 -5.36
CA LYS A 63 17.02 1.06 -5.70
C LYS A 63 17.93 1.68 -6.79
N PRO A 64 19.22 1.31 -6.83
CA PRO A 64 20.07 1.59 -8.00
C PRO A 64 19.43 1.09 -9.30
N THR A 65 19.53 1.86 -10.38
CA THR A 65 18.87 1.53 -11.67
C THR A 65 19.43 0.29 -12.35
N LYS A 66 20.71 -0.02 -12.12
CA LYS A 66 21.41 -1.21 -12.59
C LYS A 66 22.37 -1.69 -11.50
N PRO A 67 21.87 -2.43 -10.49
CA PRO A 67 22.71 -2.87 -9.39
C PRO A 67 23.80 -3.82 -9.89
N ALA A 68 24.99 -3.68 -9.32
CA ALA A 68 26.21 -4.40 -9.69
C ALA A 68 26.11 -5.91 -9.42
N ALA A 69 25.33 -6.28 -8.41
CA ALA A 69 25.04 -7.63 -7.95
C ALA A 69 23.73 -7.62 -7.13
N GLY A 70 23.38 -8.76 -6.50
CA GLY A 70 22.31 -8.80 -5.50
C GLY A 70 22.56 -7.80 -4.37
N ILE A 71 21.54 -6.98 -4.05
CA ILE A 71 21.59 -6.05 -2.93
C ILE A 71 21.17 -6.80 -1.68
N LYS A 72 22.10 -6.88 -0.73
CA LYS A 72 21.91 -7.54 0.55
C LYS A 72 21.24 -6.66 1.58
N ASP A 73 21.64 -5.38 1.64
CA ASP A 73 21.14 -4.38 2.60
C ASP A 73 21.47 -2.97 2.07
N TYR A 74 21.11 -1.94 2.82
CA TYR A 74 21.57 -0.57 2.61
C TYR A 74 22.20 -0.01 3.89
N ARG A 75 23.24 0.80 3.73
CA ARG A 75 23.90 1.52 4.82
C ARG A 75 23.62 3.00 4.76
N VAL A 76 23.24 3.57 5.89
CA VAL A 76 22.90 5.00 6.01
C VAL A 76 24.02 5.73 6.75
N TYR A 77 24.43 6.87 6.20
CA TYR A 77 25.46 7.73 6.75
C TYR A 77 24.88 9.08 7.14
N MET A 78 25.31 9.62 8.28
CA MET A 78 24.96 10.95 8.76
C MET A 78 26.25 11.75 8.96
N ASN A 79 26.37 12.89 8.27
CA ASN A 79 27.58 13.72 8.25
C ASN A 79 28.85 12.90 7.95
N GLY A 80 28.74 11.94 7.03
CA GLY A 80 29.82 11.03 6.63
C GLY A 80 30.10 9.87 7.60
N THR A 81 29.39 9.78 8.73
CA THR A 81 29.54 8.70 9.72
C THR A 81 28.46 7.65 9.53
N LEU A 82 28.84 6.37 9.47
CA LEU A 82 27.89 5.26 9.36
C LEU A 82 26.97 5.21 10.59
N LEU A 83 25.66 5.21 10.37
CA LEU A 83 24.66 4.97 11.41
C LEU A 83 24.34 3.49 11.58
N GLY A 84 24.22 2.74 10.48
CA GLY A 84 23.89 1.32 10.52
C GLY A 84 23.30 0.79 9.22
N GLY A 85 22.98 -0.51 9.23
CA GLY A 85 22.26 -1.20 8.16
C GLY A 85 20.75 -1.02 8.27
N THR A 86 20.04 -1.16 7.16
CA THR A 86 18.60 -0.95 7.11
C THR A 86 17.85 -2.10 7.77
N ILE A 87 18.32 -3.34 7.62
CA ILE A 87 17.72 -4.52 8.27
C ILE A 87 17.60 -4.31 9.80
N ASP A 88 18.67 -3.88 10.47
CA ASP A 88 18.68 -3.67 11.92
C ASP A 88 17.77 -2.51 12.34
N ASN A 89 17.73 -1.44 11.53
CA ASN A 89 16.84 -0.31 11.77
C ASN A 89 15.36 -0.72 11.67
N GLN A 90 15.01 -1.53 10.67
CA GLN A 90 13.66 -2.05 10.47
C GLN A 90 13.22 -2.96 11.61
N ASN A 91 14.13 -3.78 12.17
CA ASN A 91 13.83 -4.63 13.33
C ASN A 91 13.38 -3.81 14.55
N THR A 92 13.75 -2.54 14.62
CA THR A 92 13.40 -1.63 15.73
C THR A 92 12.14 -0.80 15.44
N HIS A 93 11.92 -0.42 14.19
CA HIS A 93 10.98 0.64 13.84
C HIS A 93 9.80 0.22 12.95
N SER A 94 9.81 -1.00 12.40
CA SER A 94 8.76 -1.47 11.50
C SER A 94 7.93 -2.59 12.13
N PRO A 95 6.61 -2.42 12.31
CA PRO A 95 5.75 -3.50 12.75
C PRO A 95 5.61 -4.59 11.68
N ALA A 96 5.83 -4.29 10.40
CA ALA A 96 5.83 -5.28 9.31
C ALA A 96 7.06 -6.19 9.34
N LYS A 97 8.23 -5.68 9.76
CA LYS A 97 9.52 -6.38 9.65
C LYS A 97 9.54 -7.76 10.33
N PRO A 98 9.08 -7.94 11.58
CA PRO A 98 9.04 -9.26 12.21
C PRO A 98 8.20 -10.28 11.42
N TYR A 99 7.10 -9.84 10.80
CA TYR A 99 6.25 -10.72 9.98
C TYR A 99 6.92 -11.08 8.66
N ILE A 100 7.61 -10.13 8.02
CA ILE A 100 8.41 -10.36 6.81
C ILE A 100 9.55 -11.36 7.10
N ASP A 101 10.27 -11.21 8.21
CA ASP A 101 11.32 -12.16 8.59
C ASP A 101 10.75 -13.55 8.86
N ASN A 102 9.65 -13.63 9.60
CA ASN A 102 9.00 -14.91 9.87
C ASN A 102 8.47 -15.58 8.60
N PHE A 103 7.96 -14.79 7.65
CA PHE A 103 7.59 -15.30 6.33
C PHE A 103 8.74 -16.06 5.70
N TYR A 104 9.94 -15.48 5.67
CA TYR A 104 11.07 -16.14 5.04
C TYR A 104 11.75 -17.23 5.87
N ASN A 105 11.70 -17.12 7.20
CA ASN A 105 12.41 -18.05 8.08
C ASN A 105 11.60 -19.31 8.41
N SER A 106 10.28 -19.16 8.51
CA SER A 106 9.41 -20.22 9.05
C SER A 106 8.29 -20.62 8.10
N ILE A 107 7.95 -19.75 7.13
CA ILE A 107 6.87 -20.00 6.19
C ILE A 107 7.47 -20.50 4.86
N ASP A 108 8.29 -19.72 4.14
CA ASP A 108 8.99 -20.02 2.87
C ASP A 108 10.16 -21.03 3.02
N THR A 109 9.88 -22.23 3.54
CA THR A 109 10.92 -23.21 3.91
C THR A 109 11.68 -23.80 2.73
N ASP A 110 11.14 -23.74 1.51
CA ASP A 110 11.78 -24.20 0.27
C ASP A 110 12.53 -23.09 -0.49
N ASN A 111 12.59 -21.86 0.07
CA ASN A 111 13.21 -20.69 -0.54
C ASN A 111 12.66 -20.39 -1.95
N TRP A 112 11.36 -20.56 -2.11
CA TRP A 112 10.67 -20.35 -3.38
C TRP A 112 10.53 -18.85 -3.69
N HIS A 113 10.27 -18.04 -2.66
CA HIS A 113 9.83 -16.67 -2.88
C HIS A 113 10.97 -15.69 -3.18
N VAL A 114 10.67 -14.67 -4.01
CA VAL A 114 11.56 -13.52 -4.20
C VAL A 114 11.82 -12.86 -2.85
N ARG A 115 13.08 -12.51 -2.60
CA ARG A 115 13.50 -11.81 -1.38
C ARG A 115 13.31 -10.31 -1.57
N VAL A 116 12.47 -9.70 -0.73
CA VAL A 116 12.28 -8.25 -0.72
C VAL A 116 13.46 -7.54 -0.07
N SER A 117 13.66 -6.28 -0.43
CA SER A 117 14.65 -5.38 0.16
C SER A 117 13.96 -4.28 0.99
N PHE A 118 14.72 -3.49 1.75
CA PHE A 118 14.17 -2.43 2.60
C PHE A 118 14.72 -1.06 2.23
N HIS A 119 13.80 -0.13 1.93
CA HIS A 119 14.13 1.19 1.36
C HIS A 119 13.86 2.40 2.28
N ASN A 120 13.81 2.21 3.59
CA ASN A 120 13.68 3.33 4.51
C ASN A 120 14.48 3.13 5.81
N PHE A 121 14.81 4.24 6.47
CA PHE A 121 15.58 4.25 7.71
C PHE A 121 15.09 5.36 8.63
N LYS A 122 14.77 5.05 9.89
CA LYS A 122 14.45 6.06 10.91
C LYS A 122 15.68 6.40 11.73
N VAL A 123 16.09 7.66 11.68
CA VAL A 123 17.12 8.25 12.54
C VAL A 123 16.42 8.91 13.72
N ALA A 124 16.74 8.49 14.95
CA ALA A 124 16.14 9.01 16.18
C ALA A 124 17.22 9.64 17.09
N ASN A 125 16.79 10.23 18.21
CA ASN A 125 17.66 10.86 19.21
C ASN A 125 18.51 12.02 18.64
N LEU A 126 17.96 12.73 17.65
CA LEU A 126 18.55 13.94 17.10
C LEU A 126 18.30 15.13 18.04
N SER A 127 19.13 16.17 17.87
CA SER A 127 18.92 17.46 18.53
C SER A 127 17.92 18.30 17.73
N SER A 128 17.11 19.10 18.41
CA SER A 128 16.15 19.99 17.76
C SER A 128 16.82 21.15 17.05
N GLU A 129 16.12 21.74 16.09
CA GLU A 129 16.60 22.85 15.26
C GLU A 129 18.00 22.65 14.64
N THR A 130 18.39 21.40 14.37
CA THR A 130 19.75 21.02 13.94
C THR A 130 19.74 20.45 12.53
N GLU A 131 20.68 20.90 11.68
CA GLU A 131 20.86 20.39 10.32
C GLU A 131 21.72 19.12 10.30
N TYR A 132 21.26 18.12 9.56
CA TYR A 132 21.97 16.86 9.32
C TYR A 132 22.06 16.58 7.82
N ARG A 133 23.14 15.93 7.39
CA ARG A 133 23.37 15.51 6.01
C ARG A 133 23.35 13.98 5.93
N PHE A 134 22.57 13.43 5.02
CA PHE A 134 22.38 11.99 4.86
C PHE A 134 22.77 11.51 3.47
N THR A 135 23.46 10.36 3.40
CA THR A 135 23.67 9.58 2.18
C THR A 135 23.36 8.11 2.45
N VAL A 136 23.06 7.37 1.39
CA VAL A 136 22.80 5.92 1.44
C VAL A 136 23.67 5.20 0.43
N ARG A 137 24.13 4.00 0.79
CA ARG A 137 24.85 3.08 -0.10
C ARG A 137 24.17 1.72 -0.11
N ALA A 138 24.12 1.09 -1.28
CA ALA A 138 23.74 -0.31 -1.38
C ALA A 138 24.91 -1.18 -0.89
N LEU A 139 24.62 -2.15 -0.03
CA LEU A 139 25.55 -3.22 0.37
C LEU A 139 25.26 -4.46 -0.47
N TYR A 140 26.25 -4.94 -1.20
CA TYR A 140 26.12 -6.11 -2.07
C TYR A 140 26.49 -7.42 -1.34
N ASP A 141 26.16 -8.55 -1.95
CA ASP A 141 26.41 -9.89 -1.38
C ASP A 141 27.89 -10.20 -1.10
N ASP A 142 28.80 -9.56 -1.86
CA ASP A 142 30.25 -9.66 -1.67
C ASP A 142 30.79 -8.80 -0.50
N GLY A 143 29.90 -8.08 0.20
CA GLY A 143 30.22 -7.21 1.33
C GLY A 143 30.74 -5.82 0.94
N LYS A 144 30.81 -5.48 -0.34
CA LYS A 144 31.23 -4.15 -0.82
C LYS A 144 30.01 -3.23 -1.00
N GLU A 145 30.26 -1.93 -0.92
CA GLU A 145 29.25 -0.89 -1.06
C GLU A 145 29.26 -0.25 -2.45
N SER A 146 28.11 0.29 -2.86
CA SER A 146 28.04 1.26 -3.96
C SER A 146 28.71 2.59 -3.59
N VAL A 147 28.81 3.49 -4.57
CA VAL A 147 29.00 4.92 -4.29
C VAL A 147 27.81 5.49 -3.50
N ASP A 148 28.02 6.66 -2.89
CA ASP A 148 26.97 7.41 -2.19
C ASP A 148 25.83 7.80 -3.13
N SER A 149 24.60 7.74 -2.63
CA SER A 149 23.47 8.48 -3.20
C SER A 149 23.75 9.98 -3.22
N GLU A 150 22.87 10.73 -3.91
CA GLU A 150 22.76 12.16 -3.68
C GLU A 150 22.53 12.46 -2.18
N THR A 151 23.09 13.58 -1.71
CA THR A 151 22.99 13.99 -0.31
C THR A 151 21.65 14.66 -0.04
N VAL A 152 20.96 14.22 1.02
CA VAL A 152 19.80 14.93 1.57
C VAL A 152 20.22 15.72 2.79
N VAL A 153 19.83 16.99 2.83
CA VAL A 153 20.01 17.86 3.99
C VAL A 153 18.66 18.06 4.66
N GLN A 154 18.55 17.71 5.94
CA GLN A 154 17.32 17.88 6.70
C GLN A 154 17.62 18.58 8.03
N LYS A 155 16.82 19.60 8.35
CA LYS A 155 16.81 20.25 9.65
C LYS A 155 15.67 19.68 10.50
N THR A 156 15.95 19.25 11.73
CA THR A 156 14.91 18.89 12.70
C THR A 156 14.09 20.12 13.08
N THR A 157 12.84 19.91 13.49
CA THR A 157 11.97 21.03 13.90
C THR A 157 12.40 21.59 15.26
N ALA A 158 11.82 22.73 15.65
CA ALA A 158 11.84 23.13 17.04
C ALA A 158 11.02 22.15 17.88
N THR A 159 11.36 22.01 19.16
CA THR A 159 10.56 21.24 20.11
C THR A 159 9.18 21.88 20.26
N PRO A 160 8.09 21.15 19.94
CA PRO A 160 6.75 21.71 19.94
C PRO A 160 6.20 21.86 21.36
N ALA A 161 5.25 22.76 21.55
CA ALA A 161 4.47 22.81 22.78
C ALA A 161 3.57 21.56 22.89
N SER A 162 3.56 20.92 24.06
CA SER A 162 2.75 19.72 24.33
C SER A 162 1.47 20.09 25.07
N LEU A 163 0.32 19.78 24.46
CA LEU A 163 -1.02 20.03 24.97
C LEU A 163 -1.66 18.69 25.33
N ASN A 164 -1.44 18.22 26.56
CA ASN A 164 -2.06 16.97 27.04
C ASN A 164 -3.56 17.18 27.27
N VAL A 165 -4.39 16.30 26.70
CA VAL A 165 -5.87 16.40 26.78
C VAL A 165 -6.42 16.34 28.21
N THR A 166 -5.70 15.74 29.15
CA THR A 166 -6.11 15.69 30.57
C THR A 166 -6.07 17.07 31.24
N ASN A 167 -5.18 17.97 30.76
CA ASN A 167 -5.14 19.37 31.21
C ASN A 167 -6.37 20.16 30.74
N TYR A 168 -7.11 19.63 29.76
CA TYR A 168 -8.37 20.17 29.26
C TYR A 168 -9.60 19.51 29.89
N GLY A 169 -9.39 18.59 30.85
CA GLY A 169 -10.45 17.94 31.60
C GLY A 169 -10.85 16.55 31.10
N ALA A 170 -10.18 16.03 30.06
CA ALA A 170 -10.40 14.67 29.58
C ALA A 170 -10.07 13.66 30.68
N LYS A 171 -10.91 12.63 30.85
CA LYS A 171 -10.81 11.67 31.96
C LYS A 171 -10.01 10.43 31.60
N GLY A 172 -10.10 9.93 30.37
CA GLY A 172 -9.39 8.72 29.97
C GLY A 172 -9.85 7.45 30.71
N ASP A 173 -11.09 7.43 31.21
CA ASP A 173 -11.65 6.34 32.04
C ASP A 173 -12.42 5.28 31.23
N GLY A 174 -12.51 5.43 29.91
CA GLY A 174 -13.26 4.58 28.99
C GLY A 174 -14.78 4.75 29.04
N VAL A 175 -15.28 5.65 29.89
CA VAL A 175 -16.71 5.84 30.15
C VAL A 175 -17.17 7.24 29.78
N THR A 176 -16.50 8.26 30.32
CA THR A 176 -16.77 9.69 30.10
C THR A 176 -16.56 10.05 28.64
N ASN A 177 -17.49 10.80 28.06
CA ASN A 177 -17.32 11.34 26.71
C ASN A 177 -16.39 12.57 26.78
N ASP A 178 -15.15 12.37 26.36
CA ASP A 178 -14.05 13.34 26.40
C ASP A 178 -14.01 14.27 25.18
N THR A 179 -14.98 14.20 24.25
CA THR A 179 -15.00 14.99 22.99
C THR A 179 -14.73 16.46 23.21
N VAL A 180 -15.42 17.10 24.16
CA VAL A 180 -15.28 18.55 24.41
C VAL A 180 -13.88 18.90 24.90
N ALA A 181 -13.30 18.07 25.77
CA ALA A 181 -11.97 18.32 26.31
C ALA A 181 -10.88 18.12 25.25
N ILE A 182 -10.98 17.04 24.46
CA ILE A 182 -10.03 16.75 23.39
C ILE A 182 -10.13 17.79 22.28
N GLN A 183 -11.35 18.14 21.85
CA GLN A 183 -11.56 19.17 20.83
C GLN A 183 -11.02 20.52 21.30
N LYS A 184 -11.21 20.88 22.58
CA LYS A 184 -10.61 22.12 23.10
C LYS A 184 -9.08 22.11 23.02
N ALA A 185 -8.43 20.99 23.31
CA ALA A 185 -6.98 20.88 23.17
C ALA A 185 -6.53 21.04 21.71
N ILE A 186 -7.30 20.51 20.77
CA ILE A 186 -7.11 20.69 19.32
C ILE A 186 -7.27 22.15 18.95
N ASP A 187 -8.38 22.79 19.32
CA ASP A 187 -8.70 24.18 18.96
C ASP A 187 -7.65 25.18 19.49
N ASP A 188 -7.08 24.92 20.67
CA ASP A 188 -6.05 25.79 21.27
C ASP A 188 -4.66 25.56 20.62
N CYS A 189 -4.43 24.44 19.94
CA CYS A 189 -3.17 24.08 19.27
C CYS A 189 -2.96 24.86 17.97
N THR A 190 -2.78 26.18 18.05
CA THR A 190 -2.63 27.03 16.85
C THR A 190 -1.19 27.53 16.66
N PRO A 191 -0.75 27.79 15.41
CA PRO A 191 0.54 28.44 15.14
C PRO A 191 0.67 29.84 15.77
N THR A 192 -0.45 30.52 16.01
CA THR A 192 -0.45 31.85 16.66
C THR A 192 -0.12 31.72 18.14
N ALA A 193 -0.71 30.74 18.84
CA ALA A 193 -0.41 30.47 20.23
C ALA A 193 0.98 29.81 20.41
N TYR A 194 1.38 28.98 19.44
CA TYR A 194 2.58 28.16 19.50
C TYR A 194 3.40 28.29 18.20
N PRO A 195 4.16 29.39 18.02
CA PRO A 195 4.90 29.66 16.78
C PRO A 195 6.03 28.66 16.49
N LYS A 196 6.45 27.87 17.49
CA LYS A 196 7.42 26.77 17.35
C LYS A 196 6.74 25.42 17.02
N GLY A 197 5.43 25.42 16.77
CA GLY A 197 4.61 24.23 16.58
C GLY A 197 3.97 23.74 17.88
N CYS A 198 2.87 23.00 17.74
CA CYS A 198 2.16 22.41 18.85
C CYS A 198 1.80 20.95 18.56
N LYS A 199 1.64 20.19 19.64
CA LYS A 199 1.32 18.78 19.64
C LYS A 199 0.26 18.51 20.69
N VAL A 200 -0.92 18.06 20.26
CA VAL A 200 -1.96 17.55 21.16
C VAL A 200 -1.62 16.12 21.51
N VAL A 201 -1.65 15.78 22.81
CA VAL A 201 -1.22 14.47 23.30
C VAL A 201 -2.36 13.80 24.05
N VAL A 202 -2.79 12.64 23.53
CA VAL A 202 -3.65 11.67 24.21
C VAL A 202 -2.72 10.62 24.82
N ASP A 203 -2.59 10.62 26.15
CA ASP A 203 -1.65 9.76 26.86
C ASP A 203 -2.31 9.17 28.11
N GLY A 204 -2.04 7.88 28.35
CA GLY A 204 -2.58 7.09 29.46
C GLY A 204 -4.11 6.91 29.46
N GLY A 205 -4.57 5.66 29.43
CA GLY A 205 -5.99 5.34 29.60
C GLY A 205 -6.78 5.28 28.29
N THR A 206 -8.11 5.25 28.42
CA THR A 206 -9.04 5.09 27.30
C THR A 206 -9.96 6.29 27.22
N PHE A 207 -9.85 7.08 26.16
CA PHE A 207 -10.61 8.31 25.97
C PHE A 207 -11.77 8.05 25.03
N LYS A 208 -12.99 7.94 25.58
CA LYS A 208 -14.18 7.79 24.74
C LYS A 208 -14.55 9.13 24.12
N THR A 209 -14.75 9.18 22.82
CA THR A 209 -15.04 10.44 22.12
C THR A 209 -15.94 10.21 20.90
N GLY A 210 -16.70 11.24 20.55
CA GLY A 210 -17.32 11.42 19.25
C GLY A 210 -16.32 11.95 18.21
N ALA A 211 -16.87 12.53 17.15
CA ALA A 211 -16.09 13.11 16.07
C ALA A 211 -15.20 14.28 16.54
N LEU A 212 -13.90 14.17 16.24
CA LEU A 212 -12.90 15.23 16.43
C LEU A 212 -12.54 15.86 15.09
N PHE A 213 -12.28 17.17 15.09
CA PHE A 213 -11.93 17.94 13.89
C PHE A 213 -10.59 18.62 14.08
N LEU A 214 -9.57 18.08 13.39
CA LEU A 214 -8.23 18.64 13.34
C LEU A 214 -8.19 19.82 12.35
N HIS A 215 -7.15 20.64 12.46
CA HIS A 215 -6.89 21.75 11.56
C HIS A 215 -5.42 21.80 11.13
N SER A 216 -5.05 22.79 10.31
CA SER A 216 -3.69 22.91 9.77
C SER A 216 -2.62 23.11 10.84
N ASP A 217 -1.38 22.71 10.50
CA ASP A 217 -0.15 23.01 11.23
C ASP A 217 -0.11 22.48 12.68
N MET A 218 -0.54 21.23 12.86
CA MET A 218 -0.56 20.55 14.17
C MET A 218 -0.09 19.09 14.11
N THR A 219 0.33 18.58 15.26
CA THR A 219 0.50 17.13 15.50
C THR A 219 -0.54 16.63 16.50
N PHE A 220 -1.23 15.53 16.19
CA PHE A 220 -2.09 14.80 17.12
C PHE A 220 -1.42 13.47 17.47
N GLU A 221 -0.98 13.31 18.71
CA GLU A 221 -0.29 12.12 19.19
C GLU A 221 -1.23 11.26 20.05
N VAL A 222 -1.40 10.00 19.66
CA VAL A 222 -1.97 8.96 20.54
C VAL A 222 -0.81 8.14 21.08
N ALA A 223 -0.40 8.45 22.30
CA ALA A 223 0.78 7.88 22.91
C ALA A 223 0.63 6.38 23.19
N LYS A 224 1.77 5.69 23.34
CA LYS A 224 1.80 4.25 23.63
C LYS A 224 0.97 3.94 24.89
N GLY A 225 0.04 2.99 24.76
CA GLY A 225 -0.84 2.57 25.86
C GLY A 225 -2.07 3.45 26.07
N ALA A 226 -2.24 4.54 25.31
CA ALA A 226 -3.49 5.27 25.24
C ALA A 226 -4.40 4.68 24.14
N THR A 227 -5.71 4.77 24.37
CA THR A 227 -6.74 4.38 23.40
C THR A 227 -7.71 5.53 23.18
N LEU A 228 -7.87 5.96 21.93
CA LEU A 228 -8.99 6.78 21.51
C LEU A 228 -10.14 5.86 21.09
N LEU A 229 -11.22 5.83 21.88
CA LEU A 229 -12.36 4.92 21.68
C LEU A 229 -13.57 5.68 21.13
N GLY A 230 -14.11 5.23 20.01
CA GLY A 230 -15.32 5.78 19.42
C GLY A 230 -16.52 5.64 20.35
N SER A 231 -17.31 6.71 20.48
CA SER A 231 -18.61 6.64 21.12
C SER A 231 -19.53 5.68 20.36
N ALA A 232 -20.34 4.90 21.07
CA ALA A 232 -21.36 4.07 20.45
C ALA A 232 -22.63 4.86 20.08
N ASN A 233 -22.72 6.14 20.48
CA ASN A 233 -23.85 7.00 20.19
C ASN A 233 -23.62 7.76 18.88
N GLY A 234 -24.44 7.48 17.86
CA GLY A 234 -24.41 8.15 16.57
C GLY A 234 -24.61 9.68 16.62
N ASP A 235 -25.20 10.22 17.70
CA ASP A 235 -25.38 11.67 17.83
C ASP A 235 -24.07 12.41 18.11
N ASP A 236 -23.05 11.68 18.60
CA ASP A 236 -21.69 12.20 18.78
C ASP A 236 -20.94 12.34 17.42
N TYR A 237 -21.60 11.99 16.30
CA TYR A 237 -21.13 12.12 14.92
C TYR A 237 -22.13 12.96 14.11
N PRO A 238 -22.24 14.27 14.38
CA PRO A 238 -23.34 15.08 13.88
C PRO A 238 -23.31 15.25 12.36
N LEU A 239 -24.40 14.90 11.68
CA LEU A 239 -24.51 15.02 10.22
C LEU A 239 -24.32 16.45 9.69
N ALA A 240 -24.60 17.46 10.52
CA ALA A 240 -24.31 18.85 10.18
C ALA A 240 -22.84 19.06 9.79
N ARG A 241 -21.92 18.32 10.43
CA ARG A 241 -20.48 18.28 10.16
C ARG A 241 -20.03 17.10 9.28
N GLY A 242 -20.99 16.39 8.68
CA GLY A 242 -20.73 15.29 7.76
C GLY A 242 -20.26 15.75 6.38
N TYR A 243 -20.03 14.79 5.48
CA TYR A 243 -19.45 15.05 4.15
C TYR A 243 -20.19 14.28 3.06
N TYR A 244 -20.05 14.71 1.80
CA TYR A 244 -20.44 13.88 0.64
C TYR A 244 -19.19 13.18 0.11
N LEU A 245 -19.33 11.96 -0.43
CA LEU A 245 -18.16 11.27 -0.99
C LEU A 245 -17.62 12.00 -2.22
N TYR A 246 -18.51 12.40 -3.12
CA TYR A 246 -18.25 13.20 -4.32
C TYR A 246 -19.29 14.31 -4.45
N PRO A 247 -19.02 15.41 -5.19
CA PRO A 247 -19.93 16.54 -5.28
C PRO A 247 -21.00 16.32 -6.38
N TYR A 248 -21.44 15.07 -6.54
CA TYR A 248 -22.33 14.65 -7.63
C TYR A 248 -23.76 15.10 -7.39
N SER A 249 -24.45 15.36 -8.50
CA SER A 249 -25.81 15.91 -8.52
C SER A 249 -26.83 15.00 -9.18
N SER A 250 -26.39 14.01 -9.96
CA SER A 250 -27.24 13.13 -10.77
C SER A 250 -26.76 11.66 -10.73
N PRO A 251 -27.18 10.86 -9.73
CA PRO A 251 -27.98 11.28 -8.58
C PRO A 251 -27.13 11.96 -7.51
N LYS A 252 -27.77 12.84 -6.73
CA LYS A 252 -27.14 13.41 -5.54
C LYS A 252 -26.82 12.30 -4.54
N LEU A 253 -25.57 12.25 -4.08
CA LEU A 253 -25.14 11.23 -3.11
C LEU A 253 -25.70 11.52 -1.71
N PRO A 254 -25.95 10.49 -0.88
CA PRO A 254 -26.31 10.69 0.51
C PRO A 254 -25.16 11.33 1.31
N LYS A 255 -25.49 12.24 2.24
CA LYS A 255 -24.51 12.81 3.17
C LYS A 255 -24.11 11.76 4.22
N ARG A 256 -22.80 11.54 4.37
CA ARG A 256 -22.20 10.64 5.35
C ARG A 256 -21.94 11.38 6.67
N PRO A 257 -22.03 10.74 7.85
CA PRO A 257 -21.62 11.35 9.11
C PRO A 257 -20.10 11.61 9.12
N PRO A 258 -19.59 12.51 9.99
CA PRO A 258 -18.16 12.62 10.22
C PRO A 258 -17.58 11.31 10.77
N SER A 259 -16.29 11.12 10.57
CA SER A 259 -15.50 10.02 11.13
C SER A 259 -15.12 10.29 12.59
N LEU A 260 -14.41 9.35 13.23
CA LEU A 260 -13.85 9.58 14.58
C LEU A 260 -12.83 10.73 14.56
N ILE A 261 -11.93 10.75 13.58
CA ILE A 261 -10.98 11.84 13.34
C ILE A 261 -11.23 12.45 11.96
N ASN A 262 -11.31 13.77 11.89
CA ASN A 262 -11.66 14.48 10.67
C ASN A 262 -10.66 15.60 10.40
N VAL A 263 -10.31 15.75 9.13
CA VAL A 263 -9.84 17.01 8.56
C VAL A 263 -10.82 17.32 7.44
N LEU A 264 -11.81 18.14 7.76
CA LEU A 264 -12.97 18.40 6.91
C LEU A 264 -13.38 19.85 7.08
N GLU A 265 -13.80 20.47 5.98
CA GLU A 265 -14.51 21.74 6.05
C GLU A 265 -15.82 21.58 6.81
N ALA A 266 -16.27 22.66 7.47
CA ALA A 266 -17.48 22.60 8.28
C ALA A 266 -18.74 22.30 7.45
N ASP A 267 -18.75 22.71 6.18
CA ASP A 267 -19.83 22.47 5.21
C ASP A 267 -19.31 21.75 3.96
N ASP A 268 -18.65 20.60 4.16
CA ASP A 268 -18.10 19.79 3.07
C ASP A 268 -19.18 19.38 2.04
N GLN A 269 -18.98 19.80 0.80
CA GLN A 269 -19.88 19.54 -0.34
C GLN A 269 -19.43 18.39 -1.23
N GLY A 270 -18.53 17.53 -0.77
CA GLY A 270 -18.02 16.44 -1.59
C GLY A 270 -16.81 16.78 -2.44
N SER A 271 -16.23 17.96 -2.29
CA SER A 271 -14.94 18.30 -2.87
C SER A 271 -14.26 19.40 -2.08
N SER A 272 -12.97 19.20 -1.78
CA SER A 272 -12.08 20.25 -1.29
C SER A 272 -10.68 20.00 -1.82
N HIS A 273 -10.02 21.05 -2.28
CA HIS A 273 -8.73 20.92 -2.95
C HIS A 273 -7.59 20.80 -1.93
N ALA A 274 -6.57 20.01 -2.24
CA ALA A 274 -5.31 20.01 -1.51
C ALA A 274 -4.82 21.46 -1.28
N GLY A 275 -4.58 21.80 -0.01
CA GLY A 275 -4.19 23.13 0.42
C GLY A 275 -5.28 23.86 1.21
N THR A 276 -6.51 23.33 1.22
CA THR A 276 -7.58 23.74 2.16
C THR A 276 -7.09 23.58 3.59
N PHE A 277 -6.46 22.45 3.88
CA PHE A 277 -5.70 22.20 5.09
C PHE A 277 -4.24 21.90 4.73
N LYS A 278 -3.34 22.05 5.70
CA LYS A 278 -1.92 21.75 5.49
C LYS A 278 -1.21 21.26 6.73
N ASN A 279 -0.13 20.52 6.54
CA ASN A 279 0.85 20.18 7.57
C ASN A 279 0.23 19.48 8.79
N ILE A 280 -0.42 18.33 8.55
CA ILE A 280 -1.11 17.57 9.60
C ILE A 280 -0.33 16.29 9.90
N ARG A 281 -0.03 16.06 11.17
CA ARG A 281 0.61 14.81 11.64
C ARG A 281 -0.29 14.08 12.61
N ILE A 282 -0.49 12.78 12.43
CA ILE A 282 -1.16 11.90 13.40
C ILE A 282 -0.18 10.79 13.76
N VAL A 283 0.31 10.75 14.98
CA VAL A 283 1.47 9.92 15.35
C VAL A 283 1.26 9.20 16.68
N GLY A 284 2.22 8.35 17.03
CA GLY A 284 2.29 7.66 18.32
C GLY A 284 2.02 6.17 18.18
N GLN A 285 2.20 5.42 19.27
CA GLN A 285 2.04 3.96 19.29
C GLN A 285 0.77 3.52 20.05
N GLY A 286 -0.17 4.43 20.20
CA GLY A 286 -1.46 4.19 20.83
C GLY A 286 -2.47 3.57 19.86
N THR A 287 -3.69 3.38 20.37
CA THR A 287 -4.77 2.71 19.65
C THR A 287 -5.89 3.69 19.30
N ILE A 288 -6.44 3.56 18.09
CA ILE A 288 -7.63 4.27 17.64
C ILE A 288 -8.67 3.21 17.30
N ASP A 289 -9.68 3.08 18.16
CA ASP A 289 -10.73 2.07 18.07
C ASP A 289 -12.06 2.73 17.72
N GLY A 290 -12.62 2.38 16.56
CA GLY A 290 -13.86 2.97 16.05
C GLY A 290 -15.13 2.50 16.74
N ASN A 291 -15.05 1.48 17.59
CA ASN A 291 -16.18 0.88 18.31
C ASN A 291 -17.35 0.49 17.39
N GLY A 292 -17.02 0.02 16.18
CA GLY A 292 -17.98 -0.26 15.12
C GLY A 292 -18.80 -1.52 15.34
N TRP A 293 -18.14 -2.60 15.76
CA TRP A 293 -18.65 -3.96 15.69
C TRP A 293 -18.40 -4.76 16.96
N THR A 294 -19.27 -5.74 17.19
CA THR A 294 -19.02 -6.80 18.16
C THR A 294 -17.95 -7.77 17.66
N ARG A 295 -17.46 -8.63 18.55
CA ARG A 295 -16.35 -9.55 18.30
C ARG A 295 -16.78 -10.90 17.71
N GLY A 296 -15.83 -11.57 17.04
CA GLY A 296 -15.97 -12.87 16.38
C GLY A 296 -16.50 -12.73 14.94
N ILE A 297 -16.10 -13.60 14.02
CA ILE A 297 -16.49 -13.46 12.60
C ILE A 297 -17.98 -13.75 12.42
N LYS A 298 -18.48 -14.85 13.00
CA LYS A 298 -19.89 -15.28 12.96
C LYS A 298 -20.51 -15.22 14.34
N ALA A 299 -21.81 -14.90 14.40
CA ALA A 299 -22.57 -14.78 15.66
C ALA A 299 -22.36 -15.94 16.66
N SER A 300 -22.15 -17.17 16.15
CA SER A 300 -21.93 -18.39 16.95
C SER A 300 -20.49 -18.59 17.44
N ASP A 301 -19.53 -17.79 16.98
CA ASP A 301 -18.12 -17.99 17.28
C ASP A 301 -17.85 -17.68 18.76
N THR A 302 -17.25 -18.65 19.45
CA THR A 302 -16.73 -18.48 20.83
C THR A 302 -15.33 -17.90 20.83
N ASN A 303 -14.58 -18.04 19.72
CA ASN A 303 -13.26 -17.46 19.55
C ASN A 303 -13.42 -16.04 18.98
N ILE A 304 -13.07 -15.06 19.79
CA ILE A 304 -13.14 -13.63 19.44
C ILE A 304 -11.79 -13.05 18.99
N THR A 305 -10.77 -13.90 18.97
CA THR A 305 -9.40 -13.58 18.60
C THR A 305 -8.76 -14.71 17.78
N GLU A 306 -7.88 -14.26 16.89
CA GLU A 306 -6.82 -14.92 16.15
C GLU A 306 -5.53 -15.17 16.93
N ILE A 307 -4.89 -16.34 16.92
CA ILE A 307 -3.42 -16.40 17.14
C ILE A 307 -2.73 -16.40 15.79
N ASP A 308 -1.92 -15.38 15.52
CA ASP A 308 -1.25 -15.22 14.23
C ASP A 308 0.06 -16.02 14.09
N GLU A 309 0.72 -15.84 12.94
CA GLU A 309 1.98 -16.50 12.59
C GLU A 309 3.18 -16.07 13.45
N LEU A 310 3.10 -14.96 14.18
CA LEU A 310 4.07 -14.54 15.20
C LEU A 310 3.63 -14.89 16.63
N LYS A 311 2.49 -15.58 16.78
CA LYS A 311 1.87 -15.91 18.07
C LYS A 311 1.29 -14.71 18.82
N ASN A 312 1.04 -13.61 18.12
CA ASN A 312 0.29 -12.49 18.66
C ASN A 312 -1.21 -12.80 18.61
N GLU A 313 -1.96 -12.23 19.55
CA GLU A 313 -3.41 -12.29 19.57
C GLU A 313 -4.01 -11.14 18.76
N LEU A 314 -4.68 -11.46 17.64
CA LEU A 314 -5.34 -10.50 16.77
C LEU A 314 -6.85 -10.49 17.04
N PRO A 315 -7.50 -9.33 17.10
CA PRO A 315 -8.95 -9.26 17.24
C PRO A 315 -9.69 -9.80 16.01
N LEU A 316 -10.85 -10.39 16.23
CA LEU A 316 -11.81 -10.71 15.17
C LEU A 316 -13.08 -9.89 15.33
N TYR A 317 -13.53 -9.24 14.26
CA TYR A 317 -14.79 -8.50 14.19
C TYR A 317 -15.81 -9.21 13.28
N ARG A 318 -17.08 -8.86 13.46
CA ARG A 318 -18.20 -9.45 12.71
C ARG A 318 -18.11 -9.16 11.21
N ALA A 319 -18.13 -10.23 10.43
CA ALA A 319 -18.46 -10.20 9.01
C ALA A 319 -19.98 -10.01 8.86
N SER A 320 -20.41 -8.75 8.73
CA SER A 320 -21.83 -8.38 8.74
C SER A 320 -22.34 -7.91 7.38
N LYS A 321 -23.64 -7.59 7.33
CA LYS A 321 -24.35 -6.99 6.19
C LYS A 321 -25.54 -6.19 6.72
N ALA A 322 -26.16 -5.39 5.86
CA ALA A 322 -27.29 -4.53 6.23
C ALA A 322 -28.39 -5.25 7.04
N ALA A 323 -28.79 -6.46 6.61
CA ALA A 323 -29.80 -7.26 7.31
C ALA A 323 -29.40 -7.73 8.74
N ASN A 324 -28.10 -7.80 9.05
CA ASN A 324 -27.58 -8.32 10.32
C ASN A 324 -27.00 -7.21 11.22
N VAL A 325 -26.90 -5.96 10.75
CA VAL A 325 -26.26 -4.87 11.49
C VAL A 325 -26.87 -4.65 12.88
N GLY A 326 -28.17 -4.95 13.05
CA GLY A 326 -28.89 -4.83 14.32
C GLY A 326 -28.39 -5.76 15.43
N SER A 327 -27.81 -6.91 15.09
CA SER A 327 -27.19 -7.84 16.05
C SER A 327 -25.68 -7.70 16.12
N ASP A 328 -25.04 -7.34 15.01
CA ASP A 328 -23.59 -7.44 14.86
C ASP A 328 -22.87 -6.14 15.23
N GLY A 329 -23.52 -4.99 15.03
CA GLY A 329 -22.93 -3.67 15.20
C GLY A 329 -23.03 -3.10 16.62
N ILE A 330 -22.12 -2.17 16.92
CA ILE A 330 -22.15 -1.27 18.08
C ILE A 330 -22.48 0.14 17.58
N LEU A 331 -21.50 0.93 17.15
CA LEU A 331 -21.74 2.23 16.50
C LEU A 331 -22.42 2.03 15.13
N ALA A 332 -21.99 1.02 14.36
CA ALA A 332 -22.57 0.71 13.06
C ALA A 332 -24.09 0.42 13.15
N LYS A 333 -24.52 -0.21 14.26
CA LYS A 333 -25.93 -0.48 14.56
C LYS A 333 -26.70 0.81 14.82
N ASP A 334 -26.22 1.62 15.76
CA ASP A 334 -26.92 2.82 16.19
C ASP A 334 -27.13 3.80 15.03
N GLN A 335 -26.07 4.06 14.26
CA GLN A 335 -26.13 4.99 13.13
C GLN A 335 -27.02 4.48 12.00
N THR A 336 -26.94 3.18 11.68
CA THR A 336 -27.82 2.60 10.64
C THR A 336 -29.29 2.67 11.08
N ALA A 337 -29.59 2.36 12.35
CA ALA A 337 -30.95 2.42 12.88
C ALA A 337 -31.51 3.86 12.87
N LYS A 338 -30.70 4.85 13.25
CA LYS A 338 -31.08 6.27 13.19
C LYS A 338 -31.38 6.72 11.77
N ALA A 339 -30.53 6.37 10.82
CA ALA A 339 -30.76 6.69 9.41
C ALA A 339 -32.03 6.03 8.83
N VAL A 340 -32.34 4.80 9.23
CA VAL A 340 -33.61 4.15 8.86
C VAL A 340 -34.80 4.90 9.49
N ALA A 341 -34.68 5.36 10.74
CA ALA A 341 -35.69 6.19 11.37
C ALA A 341 -35.87 7.58 10.71
N GLU A 342 -34.82 8.08 10.04
CA GLU A 342 -34.86 9.28 9.18
C GLU A 342 -35.51 9.01 7.79
N GLY A 343 -35.87 7.76 7.49
CA GLY A 343 -36.57 7.37 6.26
C GLY A 343 -35.69 6.75 5.17
N MET A 344 -34.39 6.50 5.43
CA MET A 344 -33.53 5.79 4.48
C MET A 344 -33.89 4.29 4.39
N LEU A 345 -33.72 3.72 3.20
CA LEU A 345 -33.76 2.26 3.04
C LEU A 345 -32.61 1.63 3.82
N LEU A 346 -32.82 0.44 4.37
CA LEU A 346 -31.83 -0.25 5.22
C LEU A 346 -30.47 -0.40 4.53
N ASP A 347 -30.45 -0.80 3.25
CA ASP A 347 -29.22 -0.96 2.49
C ASP A 347 -28.52 0.38 2.22
N GLU A 348 -29.26 1.45 1.94
CA GLU A 348 -28.71 2.79 1.73
C GLU A 348 -28.13 3.37 3.02
N ALA A 349 -28.85 3.20 4.14
CA ALA A 349 -28.40 3.58 5.47
C ALA A 349 -27.10 2.84 5.81
N TYR A 350 -27.06 1.53 5.60
CA TYR A 350 -25.87 0.72 5.86
C TYR A 350 -24.66 1.11 4.99
N LYS A 351 -24.88 1.47 3.72
CA LYS A 351 -23.81 1.85 2.78
C LYS A 351 -23.30 3.29 2.97
N ASN A 352 -24.04 4.17 3.67
CA ASN A 352 -23.72 5.61 3.69
C ASN A 352 -23.74 6.27 5.06
N ARG A 353 -24.29 5.62 6.11
CA ARG A 353 -24.57 6.29 7.39
C ARG A 353 -23.74 5.75 8.54
N ARG A 354 -22.77 4.88 8.27
CA ARG A 354 -21.76 4.45 9.24
C ARG A 354 -20.55 5.38 9.17
N SER A 355 -20.01 5.79 10.31
CA SER A 355 -18.79 6.59 10.40
C SER A 355 -17.57 5.76 10.04
N SER A 356 -16.70 6.30 9.19
CA SER A 356 -15.34 5.76 9.02
C SER A 356 -14.48 6.11 10.24
N LEU A 357 -13.27 5.56 10.33
CA LEU A 357 -12.36 5.88 11.43
C LEU A 357 -11.71 7.25 11.23
N MET A 358 -11.21 7.52 10.02
CA MET A 358 -10.65 8.82 9.67
C MET A 358 -11.13 9.29 8.30
N THR A 359 -11.44 10.57 8.17
CA THR A 359 -11.66 11.22 6.88
C THR A 359 -10.86 12.50 6.80
N LEU A 360 -9.86 12.50 5.91
CA LEU A 360 -8.84 13.53 5.81
C LEU A 360 -8.90 14.11 4.39
N ARG A 361 -9.59 15.25 4.22
CA ARG A 361 -9.86 15.85 2.90
C ARG A 361 -9.12 17.16 2.67
N GLY A 362 -8.64 17.36 1.44
CA GLY A 362 -8.11 18.66 1.00
C GLY A 362 -6.80 19.07 1.70
N VAL A 363 -6.01 18.09 2.15
CA VAL A 363 -4.79 18.35 2.92
C VAL A 363 -3.58 18.39 2.00
N SER A 364 -2.75 19.44 2.10
CA SER A 364 -1.39 19.46 1.56
C SER A 364 -0.38 19.15 2.66
N ASN A 365 0.37 18.06 2.48
CA ASN A 365 1.34 17.54 3.43
C ASN A 365 0.69 16.89 4.65
N MET A 366 0.78 15.57 4.71
CA MET A 366 0.23 14.78 5.80
C MET A 366 1.15 13.61 6.16
N TYR A 367 1.29 13.34 7.45
CA TYR A 367 2.07 12.21 7.94
C TYR A 367 1.34 11.45 9.04
N LEU A 368 1.13 10.15 8.81
CA LEU A 368 0.57 9.23 9.78
C LEU A 368 1.66 8.24 10.18
N GLU A 369 1.89 8.06 11.49
CA GLU A 369 2.88 7.11 11.98
C GLU A 369 2.47 6.31 13.22
N GLY A 370 2.68 5.00 13.19
CA GLY A 370 2.80 4.15 14.38
C GLY A 370 1.51 3.71 15.06
N VAL A 371 0.38 4.35 14.77
CA VAL A 371 -0.88 4.08 15.49
C VAL A 371 -1.48 2.74 15.09
N THR A 372 -2.13 2.08 16.06
CA THR A 372 -2.94 0.88 15.83
C THR A 372 -4.38 1.27 15.51
N ILE A 373 -4.92 0.72 14.43
CA ILE A 373 -6.26 1.00 13.89
C ILE A 373 -7.16 -0.21 14.13
N LEU A 374 -8.23 -0.01 14.90
CA LEU A 374 -9.18 -1.04 15.31
C LEU A 374 -10.63 -0.67 14.96
N ASN A 375 -11.42 -1.69 14.64
CA ASN A 375 -12.87 -1.70 14.74
C ASN A 375 -13.62 -0.48 14.11
N PRO A 376 -13.31 -0.05 12.88
CA PRO A 376 -14.08 1.02 12.25
C PRO A 376 -15.55 0.60 12.07
N ALA A 377 -16.49 1.54 12.25
CA ALA A 377 -17.90 1.27 11.92
C ALA A 377 -18.10 1.16 10.41
N PHE A 378 -17.27 1.84 9.62
CA PHE A 378 -17.23 1.76 8.16
C PHE A 378 -15.79 1.55 7.65
N HIS A 379 -15.25 2.47 6.85
CA HIS A 379 -13.87 2.43 6.37
C HIS A 379 -12.86 2.75 7.47
N GLY A 380 -11.61 2.30 7.30
CA GLY A 380 -10.48 2.70 8.14
C GLY A 380 -10.07 4.16 7.89
N VAL A 381 -8.92 4.36 7.25
CA VAL A 381 -8.36 5.69 6.97
C VAL A 381 -8.72 6.13 5.57
N MET A 382 -9.53 7.19 5.42
CA MET A 382 -9.85 7.78 4.12
C MET A 382 -9.09 9.08 3.90
N VAL A 383 -8.31 9.14 2.82
CA VAL A 383 -7.61 10.34 2.35
C VAL A 383 -8.21 10.78 1.03
N LEU A 384 -8.80 11.97 1.02
CA LEU A 384 -9.61 12.45 -0.10
C LEU A 384 -9.02 13.78 -0.62
N GLU A 385 -8.83 13.89 -1.93
CA GLU A 385 -8.36 15.12 -2.61
C GLU A 385 -7.15 15.80 -1.93
N SER A 386 -6.25 14.99 -1.36
CA SER A 386 -5.08 15.45 -0.60
C SER A 386 -3.79 15.20 -1.40
N GLU A 387 -2.72 15.89 -1.04
CA GLU A 387 -1.44 15.81 -1.74
C GLU A 387 -0.27 15.70 -0.75
N ASN A 388 0.75 14.94 -1.13
CA ASN A 388 1.97 14.71 -0.35
C ASN A 388 1.67 14.02 0.99
N VAL A 389 1.28 12.75 0.92
CA VAL A 389 0.86 11.98 2.10
C VAL A 389 1.85 10.84 2.35
N ALA A 390 2.27 10.64 3.59
CA ALA A 390 3.09 9.50 3.99
C ALA A 390 2.45 8.76 5.17
N MET A 391 2.29 7.44 5.04
CA MET A 391 1.75 6.54 6.05
C MET A 391 2.79 5.48 6.40
N ASN A 392 3.33 5.58 7.61
CA ASN A 392 4.47 4.82 8.07
C ASN A 392 4.08 3.96 9.28
N ALA A 393 4.38 2.66 9.25
CA ALA A 393 4.33 1.81 10.44
C ALA A 393 2.94 1.79 11.15
N LEU A 394 1.85 1.94 10.41
CA LEU A 394 0.50 1.74 10.94
C LEU A 394 0.21 0.25 11.11
N VAL A 395 -0.62 -0.08 12.10
CA VAL A 395 -1.05 -1.46 12.37
C VAL A 395 -2.55 -1.53 12.22
N HIS A 396 -3.04 -2.06 11.10
CA HIS A 396 -4.46 -2.25 10.84
C HIS A 396 -4.87 -3.65 11.29
N THR A 397 -5.73 -3.75 12.28
CA THR A 397 -6.33 -5.02 12.72
C THR A 397 -7.83 -4.83 12.81
N THR A 398 -8.48 -4.92 11.65
CA THR A 398 -9.91 -4.65 11.45
C THR A 398 -10.69 -5.84 10.89
N TYR A 399 -10.03 -6.98 10.67
CA TYR A 399 -10.67 -8.19 10.14
C TYR A 399 -11.75 -8.75 11.08
N ASP A 400 -12.99 -9.06 10.66
CA ASP A 400 -13.55 -8.99 9.31
C ASP A 400 -14.68 -7.95 9.22
N ALA A 401 -14.46 -6.76 9.81
CA ALA A 401 -15.46 -5.71 9.82
C ALA A 401 -15.83 -5.29 8.38
N ASN A 402 -17.11 -5.29 8.05
CA ASN A 402 -17.55 -5.10 6.67
C ASN A 402 -17.26 -3.67 6.16
N ASN A 403 -16.58 -3.57 5.00
CA ASN A 403 -16.04 -2.34 4.40
C ASN A 403 -14.95 -1.65 5.24
N ALA A 404 -14.27 -2.40 6.12
CA ALA A 404 -13.17 -1.89 6.94
C ALA A 404 -11.84 -1.94 6.19
N ASP A 405 -11.75 -1.19 5.10
CA ASP A 405 -10.54 -0.96 4.34
C ASP A 405 -9.41 -0.46 5.27
N GLY A 406 -8.15 -0.80 4.96
CA GLY A 406 -7.01 -0.28 5.69
C GLY A 406 -6.85 1.23 5.44
N ILE A 407 -6.48 1.56 4.20
CA ILE A 407 -6.29 2.93 3.72
C ILE A 407 -6.99 3.09 2.37
N GLU A 408 -7.81 4.11 2.24
CA GLU A 408 -8.37 4.57 0.98
C GLU A 408 -7.74 5.88 0.54
N PHE A 409 -7.34 5.98 -0.72
CA PHE A 409 -6.96 7.23 -1.37
C PHE A 409 -7.94 7.56 -2.50
N GLY A 410 -8.71 8.63 -2.32
CA GLY A 410 -9.65 9.14 -3.31
C GLY A 410 -9.13 10.43 -3.95
N ASN A 411 -8.93 10.44 -5.27
CA ASN A 411 -8.57 11.63 -6.05
C ASN A 411 -7.37 12.43 -5.48
N SER A 412 -6.45 11.74 -4.80
CA SER A 412 -5.29 12.25 -4.09
C SER A 412 -4.01 12.09 -4.92
N GLN A 413 -2.95 12.80 -4.51
CA GLN A 413 -1.70 12.91 -5.26
C GLN A 413 -0.47 12.64 -4.38
N ASN A 414 0.53 11.95 -4.94
CA ASN A 414 1.84 11.74 -4.31
C ASN A 414 1.73 11.16 -2.89
N VAL A 415 1.34 9.89 -2.82
CA VAL A 415 1.13 9.16 -1.55
C VAL A 415 2.19 8.07 -1.35
N MET A 416 2.58 7.83 -0.11
CA MET A 416 3.54 6.78 0.24
C MET A 416 3.00 5.95 1.40
N VAL A 417 3.12 4.63 1.29
CA VAL A 417 2.64 3.66 2.28
C VAL A 417 3.75 2.66 2.55
N PHE A 418 4.36 2.71 3.74
CA PHE A 418 5.47 1.84 4.07
C PHE A 418 5.52 1.38 5.53
N ASN A 419 6.16 0.22 5.75
CA ASN A 419 6.30 -0.42 7.06
C ASN A 419 4.98 -0.85 7.73
N ASN A 420 3.85 -0.79 7.03
CA ASN A 420 2.54 -1.06 7.63
C ASN A 420 2.26 -2.56 7.73
N PHE A 421 1.51 -2.93 8.77
CA PHE A 421 0.90 -4.25 8.92
C PHE A 421 -0.60 -4.14 8.62
N PHE A 422 -1.10 -4.96 7.70
CA PHE A 422 -2.52 -5.00 7.34
C PHE A 422 -3.15 -6.35 7.66
N ASP A 423 -4.20 -6.34 8.48
CA ASP A 423 -5.15 -7.45 8.65
C ASP A 423 -6.56 -6.84 8.66
N THR A 424 -7.11 -6.65 7.45
CA THR A 424 -8.24 -5.75 7.19
C THR A 424 -9.51 -6.49 6.81
N GLY A 425 -10.67 -5.96 7.20
CA GLY A 425 -11.98 -6.53 6.84
C GLY A 425 -12.45 -6.21 5.40
N ASP A 426 -11.72 -5.35 4.69
CA ASP A 426 -11.89 -5.14 3.25
C ASP A 426 -10.51 -4.96 2.58
N ASP A 427 -10.42 -4.20 1.49
CA ASP A 427 -9.17 -3.89 0.79
C ASP A 427 -8.12 -3.27 1.74
N SER A 428 -6.85 -3.66 1.63
CA SER A 428 -5.79 -3.13 2.50
C SER A 428 -5.38 -1.71 2.08
N VAL A 429 -5.02 -1.52 0.81
CA VAL A 429 -4.80 -0.20 0.20
C VAL A 429 -5.66 -0.06 -1.04
N ASN A 430 -6.65 0.82 -0.98
CA ASN A 430 -7.63 1.08 -2.03
C ASN A 430 -7.42 2.46 -2.67
N PHE A 431 -7.53 2.51 -4.00
CA PHE A 431 -7.46 3.72 -4.81
C PHE A 431 -8.79 3.98 -5.50
N ALA A 432 -9.29 5.20 -5.38
CA ALA A 432 -10.55 5.66 -5.96
C ALA A 432 -10.36 7.00 -6.68
N ALA A 433 -11.15 7.24 -7.72
CA ALA A 433 -11.05 8.41 -8.58
C ALA A 433 -12.42 8.87 -9.11
N GLY A 434 -13.48 8.76 -8.30
CA GLY A 434 -14.85 9.01 -8.77
C GLY A 434 -15.31 8.01 -9.84
N TYR A 435 -16.46 8.26 -10.44
CA TYR A 435 -17.09 7.43 -11.47
C TYR A 435 -18.15 8.18 -12.28
N GLY A 436 -18.42 7.69 -13.50
CA GLY A 436 -19.49 8.19 -14.37
C GLY A 436 -19.13 9.48 -15.11
N ALA A 437 -20.08 10.04 -15.86
CA ALA A 437 -19.87 11.24 -16.66
C ALA A 437 -19.55 12.49 -15.83
N GLU A 438 -20.05 12.56 -14.59
CA GLU A 438 -19.89 13.76 -13.75
C GLU A 438 -18.42 14.04 -13.38
N VAL A 439 -17.52 13.04 -13.41
CA VAL A 439 -16.08 13.26 -13.19
C VAL A 439 -15.51 14.30 -14.16
N VAL A 440 -15.97 14.28 -15.41
CA VAL A 440 -15.48 15.17 -16.47
C VAL A 440 -16.10 16.55 -16.30
N THR A 441 -17.40 16.63 -16.04
CA THR A 441 -18.11 17.92 -15.90
C THR A 441 -17.64 18.69 -14.66
N LEU A 442 -17.23 17.98 -13.61
CA LEU A 442 -16.73 18.55 -12.37
C LEU A 442 -15.21 18.78 -12.39
N GLY A 443 -14.50 18.35 -13.44
CA GLY A 443 -13.04 18.47 -13.52
C GLY A 443 -12.32 17.74 -12.38
N GLN A 444 -12.85 16.60 -11.93
CA GLN A 444 -12.23 15.83 -10.86
C GLN A 444 -10.83 15.37 -11.29
N LYS A 445 -9.85 15.55 -10.40
CA LYS A 445 -8.48 15.12 -10.63
C LYS A 445 -8.37 13.60 -10.52
N ALA A 446 -7.42 13.01 -11.24
CA ALA A 446 -7.06 11.61 -11.07
C ALA A 446 -6.62 11.32 -9.62
N GLN A 447 -6.62 10.04 -9.25
CA GLN A 447 -5.75 9.54 -8.18
C GLN A 447 -4.38 9.26 -8.81
N SER A 448 -3.30 9.91 -8.39
CA SER A 448 -2.01 9.77 -9.09
C SER A 448 -0.78 9.82 -8.20
N GLY A 449 0.18 8.93 -8.47
CA GLY A 449 1.44 8.87 -7.76
C GLY A 449 1.29 8.20 -6.41
N ALA A 450 1.55 6.90 -6.36
CA ALA A 450 1.61 6.14 -5.12
C ALA A 450 2.86 5.27 -5.08
N TRP A 451 3.52 5.20 -3.93
CA TRP A 451 4.64 4.31 -3.68
C TRP A 451 4.40 3.47 -2.42
N ILE A 452 4.25 2.17 -2.60
CA ILE A 452 3.82 1.21 -1.58
C ILE A 452 4.93 0.18 -1.40
N PHE A 453 5.65 0.22 -0.27
CA PHE A 453 6.83 -0.61 -0.09
C PHE A 453 7.09 -1.03 1.37
N ASN A 454 7.82 -2.13 1.57
CA ASN A 454 8.15 -2.66 2.90
C ASN A 454 6.94 -3.00 3.79
N ASN A 455 5.76 -3.27 3.20
CA ASN A 455 4.56 -3.61 3.98
C ASN A 455 4.38 -5.11 4.12
N TYR A 456 3.67 -5.52 5.19
CA TYR A 456 3.17 -6.87 5.36
C TYR A 456 1.65 -6.87 5.26
N PHE A 457 1.13 -7.51 4.21
CA PHE A 457 -0.30 -7.71 4.01
C PHE A 457 -0.68 -9.11 4.49
N ARG A 458 -1.49 -9.19 5.53
CA ARG A 458 -2.04 -10.44 6.04
C ARG A 458 -3.39 -10.71 5.37
N ARG A 459 -4.52 -10.66 6.10
CA ARG A 459 -5.86 -10.76 5.49
C ARG A 459 -6.33 -9.41 4.94
N GLY A 460 -7.20 -9.49 3.93
CA GLY A 460 -7.83 -8.36 3.26
C GLY A 460 -8.28 -8.74 1.86
N HIS A 461 -9.28 -8.04 1.31
CA HIS A 461 -9.87 -8.34 -0.01
C HIS A 461 -8.94 -8.08 -1.21
N GLY A 462 -7.85 -7.35 -0.98
CA GLY A 462 -6.76 -7.11 -1.90
C GLY A 462 -5.64 -6.29 -1.24
N ALA A 463 -4.38 -6.63 -1.49
CA ALA A 463 -3.25 -5.87 -0.94
C ALA A 463 -3.18 -4.47 -1.58
N VAL A 464 -3.18 -4.41 -2.91
CA VAL A 464 -3.19 -3.17 -3.69
C VAL A 464 -4.38 -3.19 -4.63
N VAL A 465 -5.30 -2.24 -4.45
CA VAL A 465 -6.59 -2.22 -5.12
C VAL A 465 -6.80 -0.93 -5.86
N THR A 466 -7.10 -1.01 -7.17
CA THR A 466 -7.52 0.14 -7.97
C THR A 466 -8.99 -0.01 -8.35
N GLY A 467 -9.82 0.83 -7.75
CA GLY A 467 -11.26 0.87 -7.94
C GLY A 467 -12.07 0.25 -6.80
N SER A 468 -13.41 0.27 -6.86
CA SER A 468 -14.14 0.29 -8.13
C SER A 468 -14.34 1.65 -8.77
N HIS A 469 -14.11 2.75 -8.06
CA HIS A 469 -14.33 4.11 -8.57
C HIS A 469 -13.12 4.55 -9.42
N THR A 470 -13.23 4.49 -10.75
CA THR A 470 -12.08 4.71 -11.66
C THR A 470 -12.24 5.89 -12.64
N GLY A 471 -13.31 6.68 -12.54
CA GLY A 471 -13.77 7.57 -13.60
C GLY A 471 -12.76 8.66 -14.00
N ALA A 472 -12.11 9.32 -13.03
CA ALA A 472 -11.11 10.36 -13.28
C ALA A 472 -9.69 9.81 -13.54
N TRP A 473 -9.55 8.48 -13.66
CA TRP A 473 -8.31 7.71 -13.70
C TRP A 473 -7.60 7.53 -12.35
N ILE A 474 -7.06 6.32 -12.17
CA ILE A 474 -6.05 6.00 -11.17
C ILE A 474 -4.73 5.78 -11.94
N GLU A 475 -3.64 6.42 -11.55
CA GLU A 475 -2.39 6.30 -12.30
C GLU A 475 -1.10 6.40 -11.47
N LYS A 476 0.02 5.98 -12.07
CA LYS A 476 1.37 6.09 -11.49
C LYS A 476 1.49 5.43 -10.12
N ILE A 477 1.09 4.16 -10.05
CA ILE A 477 1.12 3.37 -8.82
C ILE A 477 2.34 2.44 -8.88
N VAL A 478 3.20 2.49 -7.87
CA VAL A 478 4.33 1.57 -7.71
C VAL A 478 4.17 0.82 -6.39
N ALA A 479 4.00 -0.49 -6.47
CA ALA A 479 3.96 -1.39 -5.32
C ALA A 479 5.12 -2.37 -5.39
N GLU A 480 6.09 -2.24 -4.48
CA GLU A 480 7.30 -3.05 -4.51
C GLU A 480 7.85 -3.45 -3.15
N ASP A 481 8.56 -4.57 -3.10
CA ASP A 481 9.21 -5.04 -1.88
C ASP A 481 8.23 -5.23 -0.71
N ASN A 482 7.06 -5.80 -1.01
CA ASN A 482 6.04 -6.16 -0.03
C ASN A 482 5.89 -7.67 0.08
N VAL A 483 5.40 -8.12 1.23
CA VAL A 483 5.03 -9.51 1.48
C VAL A 483 3.53 -9.61 1.73
N MET A 484 2.89 -10.57 1.08
CA MET A 484 1.48 -10.89 1.21
C MET A 484 1.32 -12.32 1.71
N ASN A 485 0.53 -12.53 2.76
CA ASN A 485 0.29 -13.84 3.36
C ASN A 485 -1.16 -13.98 3.82
N LYS A 486 -1.94 -14.88 3.22
CA LYS A 486 -3.40 -15.06 3.45
C LYS A 486 -4.28 -13.93 2.90
N THR A 487 -3.73 -13.04 2.10
CA THR A 487 -4.50 -11.98 1.42
C THR A 487 -5.38 -12.60 0.35
N ASP A 488 -6.55 -12.04 0.08
CA ASP A 488 -7.43 -12.57 -0.96
C ASP A 488 -6.82 -12.42 -2.35
N VAL A 489 -6.35 -11.22 -2.68
CA VAL A 489 -5.81 -10.84 -3.99
C VAL A 489 -4.54 -10.01 -3.79
N GLY A 490 -3.52 -10.21 -4.63
CA GLY A 490 -2.33 -9.37 -4.62
C GLY A 490 -2.60 -8.00 -5.23
N LEU A 491 -2.76 -7.98 -6.56
CA LEU A 491 -3.15 -6.79 -7.31
C LEU A 491 -4.57 -6.95 -7.83
N ARG A 492 -5.48 -6.08 -7.36
CA ARG A 492 -6.89 -6.09 -7.75
C ARG A 492 -7.26 -4.82 -8.49
N MET A 493 -7.68 -4.94 -9.74
CA MET A 493 -8.16 -3.84 -10.55
C MET A 493 -9.63 -4.14 -10.89
N LYS A 494 -10.54 -3.33 -10.34
CA LYS A 494 -11.98 -3.55 -10.43
C LYS A 494 -12.67 -2.29 -10.93
N SER A 495 -13.57 -2.43 -11.90
CA SER A 495 -14.39 -1.32 -12.40
C SER A 495 -15.68 -1.86 -13.04
N ARG A 496 -16.40 -0.97 -13.71
CA ARG A 496 -17.60 -1.21 -14.50
C ARG A 496 -17.46 -0.40 -15.79
N PRO A 497 -17.93 -0.87 -16.96
CA PRO A 497 -17.80 -0.11 -18.19
C PRO A 497 -18.28 1.33 -18.03
N TYR A 498 -19.46 1.53 -17.46
CA TYR A 498 -20.09 2.84 -17.37
C TYR A 498 -19.53 3.80 -16.32
N TYR A 499 -18.62 3.33 -15.47
CA TYR A 499 -17.87 4.24 -14.61
C TYR A 499 -16.82 5.04 -15.39
N GLY A 500 -16.39 4.54 -16.54
CA GLY A 500 -15.36 5.17 -17.37
C GLY A 500 -14.00 5.26 -16.69
N GLY A 501 -13.11 6.00 -17.35
CA GLY A 501 -11.73 6.12 -16.93
C GLY A 501 -11.04 4.76 -16.88
N GLY A 502 -10.48 4.43 -15.72
CA GLY A 502 -9.72 3.20 -15.56
C GLY A 502 -8.55 3.34 -14.61
N SER A 503 -7.56 2.49 -14.83
CA SER A 503 -6.26 2.61 -14.18
C SER A 503 -5.13 2.39 -15.20
N ARG A 504 -4.03 3.14 -15.04
CA ARG A 504 -2.87 3.12 -15.94
C ARG A 504 -1.54 3.42 -15.26
N ASP A 505 -0.43 3.08 -15.91
CA ASP A 505 0.92 3.30 -15.36
C ASP A 505 1.08 2.67 -13.97
N VAL A 506 0.76 1.37 -13.87
CA VAL A 506 0.84 0.60 -12.62
C VAL A 506 2.01 -0.36 -12.66
N VAL A 507 2.86 -0.34 -11.65
CA VAL A 507 4.01 -1.24 -11.49
C VAL A 507 3.85 -2.03 -10.19
N PHE A 508 3.77 -3.35 -10.29
CA PHE A 508 3.71 -4.27 -9.15
C PHE A 508 4.90 -5.23 -9.23
N ARG A 509 5.96 -4.98 -8.46
CA ARG A 509 7.24 -5.68 -8.64
C ARG A 509 7.93 -6.10 -7.36
N ASN A 510 8.79 -7.12 -7.42
CA ASN A 510 9.58 -7.56 -6.26
C ASN A 510 8.68 -7.88 -5.04
N ASN A 511 7.53 -8.52 -5.25
CA ASN A 511 6.61 -8.87 -4.17
C ASN A 511 6.54 -10.39 -3.99
N ALA A 512 6.43 -10.85 -2.74
CA ALA A 512 6.27 -12.26 -2.39
C ALA A 512 4.86 -12.52 -1.85
N MET A 513 4.15 -13.50 -2.42
CA MET A 513 2.75 -13.75 -2.12
C MET A 513 2.52 -15.22 -1.76
N ARG A 514 1.98 -15.50 -0.57
CA ARG A 514 1.66 -16.86 -0.11
C ARG A 514 0.25 -16.98 0.44
N ASP A 515 -0.30 -18.19 0.35
CA ASP A 515 -1.61 -18.57 0.87
C ASP A 515 -2.70 -17.63 0.35
N ILE A 516 -2.55 -17.16 -0.88
CA ILE A 516 -3.50 -16.25 -1.51
C ILE A 516 -4.85 -16.96 -1.66
N VAL A 517 -5.90 -16.37 -1.09
CA VAL A 517 -7.20 -17.04 -0.89
C VAL A 517 -8.05 -17.03 -2.16
N ASN A 518 -7.93 -15.99 -2.99
CA ASN A 518 -8.59 -15.85 -4.29
C ASN A 518 -7.56 -15.83 -5.44
N GLU A 519 -7.83 -15.05 -6.48
CA GLU A 519 -6.93 -14.89 -7.63
C GLU A 519 -5.78 -13.91 -7.28
N PRO A 520 -4.50 -14.27 -7.49
CA PRO A 520 -3.37 -13.36 -7.22
C PRO A 520 -3.43 -12.04 -7.99
N PHE A 521 -3.90 -12.10 -9.24
CA PHE A 521 -4.05 -10.94 -10.12
C PHE A 521 -5.46 -10.91 -10.73
N VAL A 522 -6.18 -9.82 -10.52
CA VAL A 522 -7.56 -9.64 -11.00
C VAL A 522 -7.67 -8.32 -11.78
N PHE A 523 -8.18 -8.41 -13.00
CA PHE A 523 -8.51 -7.28 -13.87
C PHE A 523 -9.94 -7.46 -14.35
N THR A 524 -10.90 -6.86 -13.64
CA THR A 524 -12.33 -7.07 -13.91
C THR A 524 -13.08 -5.76 -14.13
N ILE A 525 -13.89 -5.74 -15.18
CA ILE A 525 -14.92 -4.72 -15.43
C ILE A 525 -16.33 -5.26 -15.17
N LYS A 526 -16.48 -6.52 -14.77
CA LYS A 526 -17.78 -7.12 -14.40
C LYS A 526 -18.15 -6.94 -12.92
N TYR A 527 -17.60 -5.93 -12.25
CA TYR A 527 -17.87 -5.72 -10.83
C TYR A 527 -19.33 -5.33 -10.58
N LYS A 528 -19.99 -5.94 -9.60
CA LYS A 528 -21.44 -5.77 -9.37
C LYS A 528 -21.78 -4.38 -8.82
N ALA A 529 -22.71 -3.64 -9.43
CA ALA A 529 -23.39 -2.48 -8.82
C ALA A 529 -24.86 -2.43 -9.25
N ASP A 530 -25.59 -1.52 -8.60
CA ASP A 530 -26.91 -1.08 -8.96
C ASP A 530 -26.84 -0.34 -10.31
N VAL A 531 -27.47 -0.90 -11.34
CA VAL A 531 -27.65 -0.21 -12.63
C VAL A 531 -28.45 1.08 -12.37
N ASN A 532 -27.92 2.23 -12.81
CA ASN A 532 -28.45 3.60 -12.62
C ASN A 532 -27.98 4.37 -11.37
N ASP A 533 -26.87 3.98 -10.76
CA ASP A 533 -26.24 4.76 -9.67
C ASP A 533 -25.47 6.01 -10.14
N THR A 534 -25.31 6.20 -11.46
CA THR A 534 -24.62 7.33 -12.07
C THR A 534 -25.04 7.56 -13.52
N GLN A 535 -24.76 8.74 -14.07
CA GLN A 535 -24.78 8.96 -15.52
C GLN A 535 -23.58 8.24 -16.17
N PRO A 536 -23.80 7.40 -17.20
CA PRO A 536 -22.72 6.66 -17.84
C PRO A 536 -21.64 7.57 -18.41
N ALA A 537 -20.37 7.20 -18.22
CA ALA A 537 -19.25 7.87 -18.89
C ALA A 537 -19.35 7.76 -20.42
N ALA A 538 -18.58 8.59 -21.14
CA ALA A 538 -18.56 8.58 -22.61
C ALA A 538 -17.87 7.33 -23.20
N GLU A 539 -16.90 6.77 -22.48
CA GLU A 539 -16.11 5.61 -22.89
C GLU A 539 -16.13 4.55 -21.81
N PRO A 540 -16.08 3.25 -22.16
CA PRO A 540 -16.06 2.20 -21.15
C PRO A 540 -14.71 2.21 -20.41
N ALA A 541 -14.76 1.95 -19.10
CA ALA A 541 -13.59 1.81 -18.26
C ALA A 541 -12.61 0.75 -18.83
N GLN A 542 -11.32 0.98 -18.65
CA GLN A 542 -10.27 0.06 -19.09
C GLN A 542 -9.10 0.02 -18.10
N PHE A 543 -8.29 -1.03 -18.18
CA PHE A 543 -7.01 -1.09 -17.47
C PHE A 543 -5.92 -1.19 -18.52
N ARG A 544 -4.89 -0.36 -18.38
CA ARG A 544 -3.79 -0.37 -19.32
C ARG A 544 -2.44 -0.04 -18.72
N ASP A 545 -1.37 -0.32 -19.44
CA ASP A 545 -0.01 0.09 -19.06
C ASP A 545 0.35 -0.42 -17.64
N VAL A 546 0.16 -1.73 -17.43
CA VAL A 546 0.42 -2.41 -16.14
C VAL A 546 1.62 -3.33 -16.28
N THR A 547 2.61 -3.17 -15.43
CA THR A 547 3.78 -4.03 -15.33
C THR A 547 3.75 -4.83 -14.04
N VAL A 548 3.84 -6.15 -14.15
CA VAL A 548 4.05 -7.08 -13.05
C VAL A 548 5.40 -7.74 -13.25
N SER A 549 6.37 -7.53 -12.36
CA SER A 549 7.73 -8.05 -12.58
C SER A 549 8.43 -8.59 -11.34
N ASN A 550 9.14 -9.71 -11.45
CA ASN A 550 9.86 -10.34 -10.34
C ASN A 550 8.94 -10.62 -9.14
N VAL A 551 7.88 -11.39 -9.37
CA VAL A 551 6.88 -11.72 -8.35
C VAL A 551 6.78 -13.23 -8.19
N THR A 552 6.68 -13.71 -6.95
CA THR A 552 6.47 -15.13 -6.67
C THR A 552 5.17 -15.36 -5.93
N VAL A 553 4.44 -16.36 -6.36
CA VAL A 553 3.11 -16.70 -5.85
C VAL A 553 3.08 -18.16 -5.42
N ASP A 554 2.61 -18.40 -4.21
CA ASP A 554 2.10 -19.68 -3.73
C ASP A 554 0.64 -19.45 -3.32
N GLY A 555 -0.30 -19.87 -4.18
CA GLY A 555 -1.71 -19.48 -4.09
C GLY A 555 -2.63 -20.60 -3.64
N THR A 556 -3.79 -20.68 -4.30
CA THR A 556 -4.71 -21.80 -4.17
C THR A 556 -5.08 -22.42 -5.53
N ALA A 557 -5.02 -23.75 -5.63
CA ALA A 557 -5.35 -24.48 -6.86
C ALA A 557 -6.83 -24.37 -7.28
N LYS A 558 -7.66 -23.72 -6.46
CA LYS A 558 -9.09 -23.48 -6.73
C LYS A 558 -9.34 -22.24 -7.59
N LYS A 559 -8.36 -21.33 -7.69
CA LYS A 559 -8.56 -19.97 -8.21
C LYS A 559 -7.54 -19.65 -9.28
N ASN A 560 -8.00 -18.94 -10.31
CA ASN A 560 -7.18 -18.59 -11.47
C ASN A 560 -5.99 -17.73 -11.03
N SER A 561 -4.82 -18.03 -11.58
CA SER A 561 -3.56 -17.32 -11.29
C SER A 561 -3.59 -15.87 -11.77
N ILE A 562 -4.11 -15.66 -12.98
CA ILE A 562 -4.38 -14.36 -13.59
C ILE A 562 -5.80 -14.43 -14.13
N MET A 563 -6.65 -13.49 -13.71
CA MET A 563 -8.01 -13.35 -14.20
C MET A 563 -8.19 -12.00 -14.88
N VAL A 564 -8.55 -12.01 -16.16
CA VAL A 564 -8.87 -10.81 -16.95
C VAL A 564 -10.22 -11.03 -17.62
N ASP A 565 -11.17 -10.12 -17.41
CA ASP A 565 -12.46 -10.14 -18.09
C ASP A 565 -12.73 -8.87 -18.89
N GLY A 566 -13.67 -8.97 -19.82
CA GLY A 566 -14.20 -7.84 -20.57
C GLY A 566 -15.63 -8.09 -21.00
N MET A 567 -16.19 -7.17 -21.78
CA MET A 567 -17.56 -7.25 -22.26
C MET A 567 -17.66 -6.76 -23.68
N THR A 568 -18.40 -7.50 -24.51
CA THR A 568 -18.79 -7.06 -25.84
C THR A 568 -19.78 -5.89 -25.77
N VAL A 569 -19.89 -5.12 -26.85
CA VAL A 569 -20.95 -4.11 -27.04
C VAL A 569 -22.34 -4.70 -26.76
N ALA A 570 -22.60 -5.93 -27.21
CA ALA A 570 -23.88 -6.61 -27.04
C ALA A 570 -24.15 -7.00 -25.57
N GLU A 571 -23.15 -7.54 -24.87
CA GLU A 571 -23.27 -7.84 -23.43
C GLU A 571 -23.52 -6.58 -22.60
N MET A 572 -22.85 -5.46 -22.94
CA MET A 572 -23.09 -4.18 -22.26
C MET A 572 -24.50 -3.65 -22.55
N ALA A 573 -24.97 -3.75 -23.80
CA ALA A 573 -26.33 -3.36 -24.18
C ALA A 573 -27.38 -4.15 -23.39
N ASP A 574 -27.20 -5.46 -23.23
CA ASP A 574 -28.11 -6.28 -22.45
C ASP A 574 -28.03 -5.99 -20.95
N ALA A 575 -26.83 -5.89 -20.39
CA ALA A 575 -26.64 -5.68 -18.95
C ALA A 575 -27.11 -4.28 -18.49
N TYR A 576 -26.80 -3.24 -19.27
CA TYR A 576 -26.95 -1.84 -18.82
C TYR A 576 -28.05 -1.07 -19.56
N LYS A 577 -28.65 -1.66 -20.60
CA LYS A 577 -29.69 -1.02 -21.43
C LYS A 577 -29.21 0.21 -22.21
N PHE A 578 -27.90 0.37 -22.33
CA PHE A 578 -27.19 1.24 -23.27
C PHE A 578 -25.88 0.58 -23.65
N SER A 579 -25.24 1.05 -24.72
CA SER A 579 -24.01 0.48 -25.23
C SER A 579 -22.96 1.55 -25.51
N PHE A 580 -21.70 1.12 -25.57
CA PHE A 580 -20.58 1.94 -26.01
C PHE A 580 -20.29 1.71 -27.49
N GLY A 581 -19.44 2.57 -28.08
CA GLY A 581 -19.00 2.42 -29.48
C GLY A 581 -18.00 1.28 -29.72
N ARG A 582 -17.59 0.56 -28.67
CA ARG A 582 -16.60 -0.53 -28.72
C ARG A 582 -16.79 -1.49 -27.55
N ASP A 583 -16.17 -2.66 -27.66
CA ASP A 583 -16.03 -3.60 -26.55
C ASP A 583 -15.21 -2.99 -25.40
N ALA A 584 -15.50 -3.40 -24.18
CA ALA A 584 -14.71 -3.09 -23.02
C ALA A 584 -13.60 -4.15 -22.89
N TYR A 585 -12.37 -3.72 -23.18
CA TYR A 585 -11.16 -4.54 -23.18
C TYR A 585 -10.03 -3.85 -22.40
N HIS A 586 -9.00 -4.62 -22.06
CA HIS A 586 -7.77 -4.21 -21.40
C HIS A 586 -6.58 -4.24 -22.38
N GLN A 587 -5.51 -3.50 -22.12
CA GLN A 587 -4.35 -3.49 -23.02
C GLN A 587 -3.03 -3.18 -22.32
N GLY A 588 -1.89 -3.67 -22.83
CA GLY A 588 -0.58 -3.35 -22.22
C GLY A 588 -0.41 -3.93 -20.81
N LEU A 589 -0.82 -5.19 -20.62
CA LEU A 589 -0.43 -5.95 -19.43
C LEU A 589 0.90 -6.66 -19.71
N HIS A 590 1.92 -6.32 -18.94
CA HIS A 590 3.28 -6.84 -19.10
C HIS A 590 3.68 -7.63 -17.86
N PHE A 591 3.81 -8.94 -17.99
CA PHE A 591 4.27 -9.83 -16.92
C PHE A 591 5.69 -10.31 -17.25
N GLU A 592 6.66 -10.06 -16.36
CA GLU A 592 8.05 -10.48 -16.54
C GLU A 592 8.60 -11.19 -15.29
N ASN A 593 9.21 -12.37 -15.45
CA ASN A 593 9.82 -13.12 -14.34
C ASN A 593 8.86 -13.37 -13.18
N VAL A 594 7.67 -13.87 -13.48
CA VAL A 594 6.64 -14.18 -12.47
C VAL A 594 6.54 -15.69 -12.30
N LYS A 595 6.56 -16.18 -11.06
CA LYS A 595 6.47 -17.61 -10.77
C LYS A 595 5.23 -17.93 -9.97
N PHE A 596 4.52 -18.98 -10.36
CA PHE A 596 3.32 -19.45 -9.70
C PHE A 596 3.46 -20.90 -9.24
N LYS A 597 3.01 -21.15 -8.02
CA LYS A 597 2.89 -22.48 -7.39
C LYS A 597 1.50 -22.60 -6.76
N ASN A 598 0.94 -23.81 -6.77
CA ASN A 598 -0.38 -24.12 -6.21
C ASN A 598 -1.50 -23.18 -6.70
N VAL A 599 -1.59 -22.94 -8.01
CA VAL A 599 -2.63 -22.09 -8.63
C VAL A 599 -3.44 -22.87 -9.65
N LYS A 600 -4.59 -22.33 -10.04
CA LYS A 600 -5.28 -22.77 -11.27
C LYS A 600 -4.68 -22.04 -12.48
N ALA A 601 -4.87 -22.62 -13.66
CA ALA A 601 -4.59 -21.97 -14.94
C ALA A 601 -5.16 -20.55 -15.01
N THR A 602 -4.57 -19.71 -15.85
CA THR A 602 -5.07 -18.36 -16.13
C THR A 602 -6.48 -18.40 -16.72
N ASP A 603 -7.18 -17.27 -16.71
CA ASP A 603 -8.40 -17.04 -17.48
C ASP A 603 -8.35 -15.60 -18.00
N ILE A 604 -7.83 -15.43 -19.21
CA ILE A 604 -7.49 -14.13 -19.76
C ILE A 604 -8.36 -13.86 -20.98
N THR A 605 -9.31 -12.95 -20.83
CA THR A 605 -10.18 -12.53 -21.93
C THR A 605 -10.15 -11.04 -22.19
N PHE A 606 -10.49 -10.61 -23.41
CA PHE A 606 -10.58 -9.19 -23.79
C PHE A 606 -9.28 -8.41 -23.51
N LEU A 607 -8.14 -9.00 -23.89
CA LEU A 607 -6.81 -8.43 -23.68
C LEU A 607 -6.12 -8.12 -25.00
N LYS A 608 -5.48 -6.95 -25.08
CA LYS A 608 -4.74 -6.52 -26.27
C LYS A 608 -3.30 -6.09 -26.00
N ASN A 609 -2.42 -6.14 -26.99
CA ASN A 609 -1.09 -5.52 -26.98
C ASN A 609 -0.31 -5.80 -25.68
N SER A 610 -0.24 -7.06 -25.27
CA SER A 610 0.24 -7.48 -23.95
C SER A 610 1.32 -8.54 -24.06
N GLU A 611 2.15 -8.65 -23.03
CA GLU A 611 3.34 -9.52 -23.05
C GLU A 611 3.47 -10.32 -21.76
N PHE A 612 3.79 -11.60 -21.90
CA PHE A 612 4.09 -12.51 -20.80
C PHE A 612 5.44 -13.17 -21.05
N LYS A 613 6.46 -12.75 -20.31
CA LYS A 613 7.85 -13.15 -20.50
C LYS A 613 8.40 -13.84 -19.26
N ASN A 614 8.92 -15.06 -19.43
CA ASN A 614 9.45 -15.87 -18.32
C ASN A 614 8.45 -16.00 -17.17
N VAL A 615 7.19 -16.28 -17.51
CA VAL A 615 6.13 -16.58 -16.55
C VAL A 615 6.06 -18.09 -16.36
N ILE A 616 6.35 -18.56 -15.15
CA ILE A 616 6.56 -19.98 -14.85
C ILE A 616 5.41 -20.48 -13.96
N PHE A 617 4.86 -21.64 -14.31
CA PHE A 617 3.85 -22.33 -13.50
C PHE A 617 4.38 -23.69 -13.06
N GLU A 618 4.44 -23.92 -11.75
CA GLU A 618 4.83 -25.21 -11.19
C GLU A 618 3.63 -26.17 -11.17
N ASN A 619 3.72 -27.28 -11.90
CA ASN A 619 2.72 -28.36 -11.93
C ASN A 619 1.30 -27.92 -12.34
N VAL A 620 1.19 -26.94 -13.27
CA VAL A 620 -0.09 -26.52 -13.86
C VAL A 620 -0.09 -26.79 -15.38
N PRO A 621 -0.37 -28.03 -15.82
CA PRO A 621 -0.56 -28.31 -17.25
C PRO A 621 -1.71 -27.45 -17.79
N GLY A 622 -1.59 -26.90 -19.00
CA GLY A 622 -2.67 -26.06 -19.54
C GLY A 622 -2.73 -24.66 -18.90
N ALA A 623 -1.61 -24.11 -18.42
CA ALA A 623 -1.59 -22.87 -17.64
C ALA A 623 -2.19 -21.64 -18.34
N TRP A 624 -2.26 -21.64 -19.68
CA TRP A 624 -2.71 -20.51 -20.48
C TRP A 624 -4.09 -20.73 -21.10
N ASN A 625 -5.08 -19.95 -20.68
CA ASN A 625 -6.41 -19.90 -21.28
C ASN A 625 -6.68 -18.48 -21.78
N PHE A 626 -6.81 -18.33 -23.10
CA PHE A 626 -7.06 -17.05 -23.75
C PHE A 626 -8.40 -17.08 -24.51
N GLY A 627 -9.08 -15.93 -24.53
CA GLY A 627 -10.29 -15.75 -25.34
C GLY A 627 -10.50 -14.28 -25.71
N HIS A 628 -10.92 -13.98 -26.94
CA HIS A 628 -11.15 -12.59 -27.37
C HIS A 628 -9.92 -11.68 -27.18
N ILE A 629 -8.75 -12.15 -27.61
CA ILE A 629 -7.48 -11.44 -27.47
C ILE A 629 -6.92 -10.95 -28.82
N ASP A 630 -6.00 -9.99 -28.77
CA ASP A 630 -5.38 -9.38 -29.96
C ASP A 630 -3.93 -8.92 -29.67
N ASN A 631 -2.97 -9.33 -30.49
CA ASN A 631 -1.55 -9.00 -30.34
C ASN A 631 -0.96 -9.34 -28.94
N ILE A 632 -0.95 -10.62 -28.60
CA ILE A 632 -0.33 -11.14 -27.36
C ILE A 632 1.04 -11.74 -27.67
N ARG A 633 2.08 -11.32 -26.94
CA ARG A 633 3.41 -11.93 -26.98
C ARG A 633 3.59 -12.85 -25.78
N LEU A 634 3.98 -14.10 -26.04
CA LEU A 634 4.20 -15.11 -24.99
C LEU A 634 5.58 -15.73 -25.16
N GLU A 635 6.45 -15.52 -24.17
CA GLU A 635 7.75 -16.18 -24.02
C GLU A 635 7.70 -17.07 -22.76
N ASP A 636 7.12 -18.27 -22.91
CA ASP A 636 7.06 -19.30 -21.87
C ASP A 636 8.05 -20.43 -22.19
N ARG A 637 9.01 -20.65 -21.30
CA ARG A 637 10.10 -21.63 -21.47
C ARG A 637 9.77 -23.01 -20.86
N VAL A 638 8.64 -23.14 -20.17
CA VAL A 638 8.31 -24.30 -19.32
C VAL A 638 7.07 -25.04 -19.79
N ASN A 639 6.05 -24.37 -20.35
CA ASN A 639 4.81 -25.02 -20.79
C ASN A 639 4.73 -25.19 -22.33
N ASN A 640 4.69 -26.45 -22.82
CA ASN A 640 4.63 -26.81 -24.25
C ASN A 640 3.25 -26.57 -24.91
N ASP A 641 3.22 -26.51 -26.26
CA ASP A 641 2.10 -26.08 -27.13
C ASP A 641 0.72 -26.78 -26.97
N ALA A 642 0.62 -27.97 -26.37
CA ALA A 642 -0.65 -28.70 -26.21
C ALA A 642 -1.62 -28.07 -25.18
N ALA A 643 -1.25 -26.92 -24.60
CA ALA A 643 -1.85 -26.28 -23.43
C ALA A 643 -2.61 -24.99 -23.72
N LEU A 644 -2.60 -24.49 -24.97
CA LEU A 644 -3.36 -23.29 -25.35
C LEU A 644 -4.79 -23.65 -25.73
N THR A 645 -5.73 -22.95 -25.11
CA THR A 645 -7.11 -22.89 -25.58
C THR A 645 -7.36 -21.46 -26.07
N THR A 646 -7.81 -21.35 -27.32
CA THR A 646 -8.13 -20.11 -28.02
C THR A 646 -9.53 -20.22 -28.62
N SER A 647 -10.25 -19.11 -28.72
CA SER A 647 -11.59 -19.06 -29.30
C SER A 647 -11.68 -17.91 -30.33
N GLY A 648 -11.24 -18.14 -31.57
CA GLY A 648 -11.46 -17.22 -32.70
C GLY A 648 -10.19 -16.85 -33.50
N ASP A 649 -10.26 -15.73 -34.24
CA ASP A 649 -9.15 -15.15 -35.03
C ASP A 649 -8.13 -14.42 -34.13
N GLU A 650 -7.57 -15.16 -33.18
CA GLU A 650 -6.67 -14.64 -32.15
C GLU A 650 -5.22 -14.52 -32.66
N THR A 651 -4.58 -13.37 -32.41
CA THR A 651 -3.17 -13.15 -32.79
C THR A 651 -2.26 -13.30 -31.58
N ILE A 652 -1.62 -14.46 -31.45
CA ILE A 652 -0.56 -14.73 -30.46
C ILE A 652 0.77 -14.91 -31.19
N THR A 653 1.77 -14.11 -30.85
CA THR A 653 3.16 -14.31 -31.29
C THR A 653 3.94 -15.04 -30.20
N ARG A 654 4.38 -16.26 -30.50
CA ARG A 654 5.32 -17.01 -29.65
C ARG A 654 6.73 -16.82 -30.18
N GLU A 655 7.66 -16.46 -29.31
CA GLU A 655 9.07 -16.47 -29.65
C GLU A 655 9.71 -17.76 -29.16
N ALA A 656 10.51 -18.39 -30.03
CA ALA A 656 11.30 -19.54 -29.65
C ALA A 656 12.25 -19.13 -28.53
N ALA A 657 12.30 -19.91 -27.44
CA ALA A 657 13.30 -19.73 -26.42
C ALA A 657 14.69 -19.83 -27.08
N THR A 658 15.41 -18.72 -27.20
CA THR A 658 16.83 -18.78 -27.54
C THR A 658 17.53 -19.45 -26.35
N GLU A 659 18.20 -20.57 -26.65
CA GLU A 659 18.89 -21.47 -25.70
C GLU A 659 19.75 -20.75 -24.66
#